data_AF-A0AAV9SFX7-F1
#
_entry.id   AF-A0AAV9SFX7-F1
#
_cell.length_a   1.000
_cell.length_b   1.000
_cell.length_c   1.000
_cell.angle_alpha   90.00
_cell.angle_beta   90.00
_cell.angle_gamma   90.00
#
_symmetry.space_group_name_H-M   'P 1'
#
loop_
_entity.id
_entity.type
_entity.pdbx_description
1 polymer ?
#
loop_
_entity_poly.entity_id
_entity_poly.type
_entity_poly.pdbx_seq_one_letter_code
_entity_poly.pdbx_strand_id
1 'polypeptide(L)'
;MGLRLLLTSTLLLSWTASNSALKITSVNLSIEPNANVIRNTSVTLRCKAGVLAYGTEAPNRVYTIYKDDNVIYNKTTSSSEDFFYNLPEARVSNNGKYRCMINIMGEKMASEVVTLTVTGMSTPILHLNKANITEGEVVSAICLAPGETGSLLFSFYDGSKEVDKIGLNSNSVRFLPKGVGDHIIHCSYSVFIMPNLFKSQRSNAVTVTVKELSLEPVLKISPQDNVYEGDTLNITCSVGDSREDYRDTELLLSQGNKILQRGNTSLHVSWTARATSPKLTIECWLYVGNVAKVDDKTVSVIELFSVPTLKMSPPEVFQGDSIRLICKSERLSYRLGGENLIYSLEPLEYHMSRAGNGVFAGNAKTIDFNYTCTAAAKGIKKKSDVLTIRPKVSVSAPKIWVSGNAILGRKIEIFCLSNTGTPPITYTLWKTNEQKQIAIVQEFSKPANFTVYISEPEELIKYFCSANNGGKKPHSSDKLHAPVIEPMTEAHLMVLPISGDISEGNSVTLICSFKGTPPVTVRWFRDGDPNALETTTTKINTTNYPFILSKEHSDKYYCKAENRASSVESNRVNLVVGMAMWKKLLIPGIVILVVSSLVLVGFVLFIRSRRVRVDRTPESVWSSRKPETETDDEISTVSNEPEVEYTEVVHPHSADPSRSPLRKGTDTVYSELQNSPHGAADHHDYGSVKYVDLSGDQQPGITQHCTEANNYSDLPMPVD
;
A
#
# COMPACT_ATOMS: atom_id res chain seq x y z
N MET A 1 -41.56 95.63 -23.10
CA MET A 1 -42.26 94.75 -22.13
C MET A 1 -42.48 93.40 -22.79
N GLY A 2 -42.52 92.30 -22.03
CA GLY A 2 -42.86 90.99 -22.57
C GLY A 2 -43.19 89.99 -21.47
N LEU A 3 -44.06 89.02 -21.77
CA LEU A 3 -44.31 87.85 -20.91
C LEU A 3 -44.96 86.70 -21.73
N ARG A 4 -44.43 85.49 -21.48
CA ARG A 4 -45.07 84.15 -21.36
C ARG A 4 -46.62 84.07 -21.41
N LEU A 5 -47.29 82.97 -21.83
CA LEU A 5 -46.98 81.69 -22.53
C LEU A 5 -48.31 80.88 -22.72
N LEU A 6 -48.25 79.70 -23.38
CA LEU A 6 -49.22 78.56 -23.35
C LEU A 6 -50.60 78.73 -24.06
N LEU A 7 -51.38 77.68 -24.37
CA LEU A 7 -51.10 76.38 -25.07
C LEU A 7 -52.45 75.66 -25.42
N THR A 8 -52.38 74.49 -26.07
CA THR A 8 -53.48 73.54 -26.45
C THR A 8 -54.34 73.99 -27.65
N SER A 9 -54.99 73.11 -28.43
CA SER A 9 -55.26 71.66 -28.27
C SER A 9 -55.13 70.87 -29.60
N THR A 10 -55.17 69.53 -29.54
CA THR A 10 -54.99 68.60 -30.67
C THR A 10 -55.85 67.34 -30.49
N LEU A 11 -56.61 66.92 -31.51
CA LEU A 11 -56.77 65.50 -31.92
C LEU A 11 -57.64 65.34 -33.18
N LEU A 12 -57.19 64.56 -34.17
CA LEU A 12 -57.93 63.45 -34.82
C LEU A 12 -57.07 62.79 -35.93
N LEU A 13 -57.23 61.48 -36.09
CA LEU A 13 -56.68 60.68 -37.20
C LEU A 13 -57.87 60.25 -38.10
N SER A 14 -57.74 59.65 -39.30
CA SER A 14 -56.73 58.69 -39.79
C SER A 14 -56.86 58.45 -41.32
N TRP A 15 -56.16 57.43 -41.83
CA TRP A 15 -56.22 56.82 -43.18
C TRP A 15 -55.55 57.56 -44.36
N THR A 16 -54.37 57.05 -44.74
CA THR A 16 -54.24 56.14 -45.91
C THR A 16 -52.94 55.34 -45.79
N ALA A 17 -52.80 54.24 -46.53
CA ALA A 17 -51.67 53.31 -46.41
C ALA A 17 -50.68 53.44 -47.58
N SER A 18 -49.43 53.06 -47.36
CA SER A 18 -48.49 52.70 -48.42
C SER A 18 -47.63 51.53 -47.97
N ASN A 19 -47.57 50.49 -48.81
CA ASN A 19 -46.79 49.27 -48.54
C ASN A 19 -45.48 49.39 -49.34
N SER A 20 -44.47 50.05 -48.76
CA SER A 20 -43.24 50.47 -49.43
C SER A 20 -42.27 49.30 -49.69
N ALA A 21 -42.58 48.52 -50.73
CA ALA A 21 -41.67 47.50 -51.23
C ALA A 21 -40.34 48.13 -51.71
N LEU A 22 -39.24 47.69 -51.08
CA LEU A 22 -37.87 48.00 -51.45
C LEU A 22 -37.13 46.67 -51.72
N LYS A 23 -36.14 46.70 -52.62
CA LYS A 23 -35.22 45.58 -52.84
C LYS A 23 -33.84 46.06 -53.27
N ILE A 24 -32.79 45.49 -52.68
CA ILE A 24 -31.41 45.71 -53.12
C ILE A 24 -31.11 44.72 -54.28
N THR A 25 -30.55 45.22 -55.37
CA THR A 25 -30.30 44.43 -56.60
C THR A 25 -28.83 44.06 -56.79
N SER A 26 -27.92 44.91 -56.33
CA SER A 26 -26.48 44.73 -56.48
C SER A 26 -25.72 45.66 -55.52
N VAL A 27 -24.57 45.19 -55.02
CA VAL A 27 -23.57 46.02 -54.32
C VAL A 27 -22.21 45.68 -54.90
N ASN A 28 -21.53 46.68 -55.48
CA ASN A 28 -20.20 46.53 -56.04
C ASN A 28 -19.21 47.44 -55.29
N LEU A 29 -17.98 46.97 -55.12
CA LEU A 29 -16.88 47.71 -54.50
C LEU A 29 -15.74 47.83 -55.52
N SER A 30 -15.36 49.05 -55.86
CA SER A 30 -14.14 49.33 -56.65
C SER A 30 -13.10 50.08 -55.82
N ILE A 31 -11.83 49.88 -56.18
CA ILE A 31 -10.69 50.59 -55.59
C ILE A 31 -10.09 51.47 -56.68
N GLU A 32 -10.23 52.79 -56.51
CA GLU A 32 -9.69 53.81 -57.41
C GLU A 32 -8.43 54.42 -56.76
N PRO A 33 -7.30 54.61 -57.49
CA PRO A 33 -7.11 54.37 -58.92
C PRO A 33 -6.82 52.90 -59.29
N ASN A 34 -6.28 52.10 -58.36
CA ASN A 34 -5.92 50.70 -58.58
C ASN A 34 -5.90 49.91 -57.25
N ALA A 35 -6.08 48.59 -57.33
CA ALA A 35 -6.00 47.69 -56.18
C ALA A 35 -4.56 47.47 -55.65
N ASN A 36 -3.53 47.72 -56.49
CA ASN A 36 -2.12 47.66 -56.11
C ASN A 36 -1.51 49.07 -56.25
N VAL A 37 -0.90 49.58 -55.18
CA VAL A 37 -0.36 50.95 -55.10
C VAL A 37 0.97 51.01 -54.32
N ILE A 38 1.63 52.17 -54.36
CA ILE A 38 2.79 52.48 -53.50
C ILE A 38 2.37 53.34 -52.30
N ARG A 39 3.20 53.40 -51.26
CA ARG A 39 3.00 54.30 -50.10
C ARG A 39 2.75 55.75 -50.54
N ASN A 40 1.97 56.49 -49.75
CA ASN A 40 1.51 57.85 -50.00
C ASN A 40 0.57 58.02 -51.21
N THR A 41 0.14 56.94 -51.88
CA THR A 41 -0.94 57.04 -52.87
C THR A 41 -2.27 57.31 -52.17
N SER A 42 -3.05 58.27 -52.67
CA SER A 42 -4.45 58.45 -52.25
C SER A 42 -5.31 57.37 -52.89
N VAL A 43 -6.02 56.59 -52.08
CA VAL A 43 -6.87 55.47 -52.53
C VAL A 43 -8.30 55.72 -52.08
N THR A 44 -9.25 55.57 -52.99
CA THR A 44 -10.68 55.70 -52.72
C THR A 44 -11.38 54.36 -52.93
N LEU A 45 -12.03 53.87 -51.88
CA LEU A 45 -12.90 52.70 -51.92
C LEU A 45 -14.32 53.17 -52.20
N ARG A 46 -14.83 52.84 -53.39
CA ARG A 46 -16.12 53.26 -53.90
C ARG A 46 -17.10 52.10 -53.85
N CYS A 47 -18.15 52.24 -53.05
CA CYS A 47 -19.23 51.29 -52.92
C CYS A 47 -20.47 51.80 -53.67
N LYS A 48 -20.86 51.08 -54.72
CA LYS A 48 -22.00 51.38 -55.59
C LYS A 48 -23.13 50.39 -55.33
N ALA A 49 -24.33 50.88 -55.00
CA ALA A 49 -25.49 50.06 -54.69
C ALA A 49 -26.67 50.34 -55.64
N GLY A 50 -27.17 49.29 -56.29
CA GLY A 50 -28.42 49.33 -57.06
C GLY A 50 -29.61 48.99 -56.17
N VAL A 51 -30.59 49.89 -56.07
CA VAL A 51 -31.77 49.74 -55.19
C VAL A 51 -33.04 50.05 -55.98
N LEU A 52 -34.05 49.20 -55.87
CA LEU A 52 -35.41 49.42 -56.38
C LEU A 52 -36.31 49.77 -55.19
N ALA A 53 -37.12 50.82 -55.30
CA ALA A 53 -38.02 51.25 -54.24
C ALA A 53 -39.31 51.86 -54.81
N TYR A 54 -40.45 51.55 -54.18
CA TYR A 54 -41.74 52.21 -54.45
C TYR A 54 -41.95 53.40 -53.51
N GLY A 55 -41.60 54.61 -53.98
CA GLY A 55 -41.80 55.87 -53.24
C GLY A 55 -40.90 56.99 -53.75
N THR A 56 -41.23 58.24 -53.39
CA THR A 56 -40.45 59.44 -53.74
C THR A 56 -39.41 59.83 -52.69
N GLU A 57 -39.46 59.25 -51.48
CA GLU A 57 -38.46 59.47 -50.44
C GLU A 57 -37.42 58.35 -50.45
N ALA A 58 -36.13 58.70 -50.46
CA ALA A 58 -35.04 57.74 -50.38
C ALA A 58 -34.78 57.34 -48.91
N PRO A 59 -34.98 56.07 -48.51
CA PRO A 59 -34.75 55.66 -47.13
C PRO A 59 -33.26 55.64 -46.78
N ASN A 60 -32.96 55.93 -45.51
CA ASN A 60 -31.60 55.99 -44.98
C ASN A 60 -30.82 54.70 -45.25
N ARG A 61 -29.71 54.85 -45.98
CA ARG A 61 -28.74 53.80 -46.31
C ARG A 61 -27.62 53.80 -45.28
N VAL A 62 -27.38 52.65 -44.65
CA VAL A 62 -26.21 52.46 -43.77
C VAL A 62 -25.15 51.68 -44.56
N TYR A 63 -24.04 52.34 -44.87
CA TYR A 63 -22.88 51.72 -45.52
C TYR A 63 -21.82 51.37 -44.48
N THR A 64 -21.39 50.11 -44.46
CA THR A 64 -20.35 49.60 -43.58
C THR A 64 -19.19 49.04 -44.40
N ILE A 65 -17.97 49.53 -44.17
CA ILE A 65 -16.75 49.00 -44.78
C ILE A 65 -16.07 48.06 -43.80
N TYR A 66 -15.83 46.85 -44.28
CA TYR A 66 -15.05 45.81 -43.62
C TYR A 66 -13.65 45.78 -44.22
N LYS A 67 -12.66 45.55 -43.36
CA LYS A 67 -11.29 45.18 -43.73
C LYS A 67 -10.93 43.93 -42.94
N ASP A 68 -10.57 42.84 -43.63
CA ASP A 68 -10.23 41.55 -43.04
C ASP A 68 -11.30 41.11 -42.00
N ASP A 69 -12.56 41.15 -42.45
CA ASP A 69 -13.81 40.91 -41.70
C ASP A 69 -14.06 41.79 -40.45
N ASN A 70 -13.20 42.76 -40.17
CA ASN A 70 -13.39 43.76 -39.11
C ASN A 70 -14.05 45.04 -39.66
N VAL A 71 -15.01 45.62 -38.94
CA VAL A 71 -15.61 46.92 -39.33
C VAL A 71 -14.61 48.04 -39.08
N ILE A 72 -14.19 48.73 -40.15
CA ILE A 72 -13.28 49.89 -40.07
C ILE A 72 -13.97 51.24 -40.28
N TYR A 73 -15.16 51.24 -40.87
CA TYR A 73 -15.94 52.45 -41.10
C TYR A 73 -17.43 52.14 -41.23
N ASN A 74 -18.28 53.03 -40.73
CA ASN A 74 -19.74 52.91 -40.84
C ASN A 74 -20.35 54.32 -40.97
N LYS A 75 -21.26 54.51 -41.93
CA LYS A 75 -21.92 55.81 -42.17
C LYS A 75 -23.36 55.64 -42.68
N THR A 76 -24.28 56.34 -42.05
CA THR A 76 -25.65 56.53 -42.53
C THR A 76 -25.71 57.71 -43.51
N THR A 77 -26.45 57.56 -44.60
CA THR A 77 -26.72 58.64 -45.58
C THR A 77 -28.13 58.50 -46.17
N SER A 78 -28.77 59.63 -46.46
CA SER A 78 -30.00 59.70 -47.26
C SER A 78 -29.73 59.89 -48.76
N SER A 79 -28.49 60.14 -49.17
CA SER A 79 -28.14 60.26 -50.60
C SER A 79 -28.29 58.93 -51.33
N SER A 80 -28.73 59.00 -52.58
CA SER A 80 -28.85 57.87 -53.50
C SER A 80 -27.54 57.51 -54.20
N GLU A 81 -26.50 58.33 -54.04
CA GLU A 81 -25.19 58.23 -54.68
C GLU A 81 -24.32 57.06 -54.19
N ASP A 82 -23.21 56.83 -54.92
CA ASP A 82 -22.14 55.91 -54.52
C ASP A 82 -21.50 56.41 -53.21
N PHE A 83 -21.16 55.48 -52.31
CA PHE A 83 -20.46 55.78 -51.08
C PHE A 83 -18.94 55.69 -51.26
N PHE A 84 -18.20 56.71 -50.80
CA PHE A 84 -16.74 56.79 -50.91
C PHE A 84 -16.08 56.77 -49.53
N TYR A 85 -15.09 55.89 -49.36
CA TYR A 85 -14.18 55.85 -48.20
C TYR A 85 -12.74 56.13 -48.67
N ASN A 86 -12.17 57.24 -48.18
CA ASN A 86 -10.91 57.78 -48.68
C ASN A 86 -9.76 57.44 -47.72
N LEU A 87 -8.70 56.85 -48.26
CA LEU A 87 -7.39 56.66 -47.65
C LEU A 87 -6.41 57.64 -48.32
N PRO A 88 -6.32 58.91 -47.89
CA PRO A 88 -5.54 59.93 -48.58
C PRO A 88 -4.03 59.63 -48.61
N GLU A 89 -3.57 58.79 -47.68
CA GLU A 89 -2.18 58.45 -47.47
C GLU A 89 -2.03 56.94 -47.22
N ALA A 90 -2.14 56.13 -48.28
CA ALA A 90 -2.01 54.67 -48.15
C ALA A 90 -0.64 54.26 -47.57
N ARG A 91 -0.66 53.24 -46.70
CA ARG A 91 0.49 52.59 -46.04
C ARG A 91 0.34 51.07 -46.08
N VAL A 92 1.43 50.35 -45.82
CA VAL A 92 1.40 48.88 -45.73
C VAL A 92 0.38 48.38 -44.71
N SER A 93 0.13 49.10 -43.62
CA SER A 93 -0.94 48.80 -42.64
C SER A 93 -2.37 48.82 -43.20
N ASN A 94 -2.60 49.44 -44.36
CA ASN A 94 -3.87 49.36 -45.10
C ASN A 94 -3.99 48.08 -45.94
N ASN A 95 -2.95 47.24 -46.06
CA ASN A 95 -3.03 45.99 -46.82
C ASN A 95 -4.07 45.04 -46.22
N GLY A 96 -4.97 44.50 -47.04
CA GLY A 96 -6.01 43.57 -46.59
C GLY A 96 -7.17 43.41 -47.56
N LYS A 97 -8.14 42.58 -47.16
CA LYS A 97 -9.35 42.24 -47.90
C LYS A 97 -10.50 43.19 -47.52
N TYR A 98 -10.96 43.99 -48.46
CA TYR A 98 -12.03 44.96 -48.25
C TYR A 98 -13.37 44.47 -48.79
N ARG A 99 -14.44 44.79 -48.06
CA ARG A 99 -15.84 44.49 -48.40
C ARG A 99 -16.72 45.69 -48.03
N CYS A 100 -17.69 46.01 -48.88
CA CYS A 100 -18.77 46.92 -48.51
C CYS A 100 -20.03 46.11 -48.16
N MET A 101 -20.79 46.56 -47.16
CA MET A 101 -22.15 46.10 -46.90
C MET A 101 -23.07 47.32 -46.86
N ILE A 102 -24.22 47.23 -47.52
CA ILE A 102 -25.32 48.19 -47.36
C ILE A 102 -26.44 47.55 -46.54
N ASN A 103 -27.07 48.34 -45.69
CA ASN A 103 -28.27 47.99 -44.92
C ASN A 103 -29.32 49.09 -45.12
N ILE A 104 -30.53 48.72 -45.54
CA ILE A 104 -31.67 49.62 -45.76
C ILE A 104 -32.89 49.00 -45.10
N MET A 105 -33.40 49.65 -44.05
CA MET A 105 -34.61 49.21 -43.29
C MET A 105 -34.60 47.73 -42.84
N GLY A 106 -33.43 47.10 -42.72
CA GLY A 106 -33.25 45.70 -42.33
C GLY A 106 -32.82 44.77 -43.47
N GLU A 107 -33.07 45.13 -44.73
CA GLU A 107 -32.53 44.39 -45.88
C GLU A 107 -31.03 44.69 -46.02
N LYS A 108 -30.22 43.65 -46.24
CA LYS A 108 -28.77 43.74 -46.31
C LYS A 108 -28.21 43.01 -47.51
N MET A 109 -27.24 43.64 -48.17
CA MET A 109 -26.44 43.02 -49.22
C MET A 109 -24.98 43.46 -49.08
N ALA A 110 -24.05 42.53 -49.33
CA ALA A 110 -22.62 42.79 -49.32
C ALA A 110 -22.02 42.69 -50.72
N SER A 111 -20.92 43.40 -50.94
CA SER A 111 -20.09 43.25 -52.14
C SER A 111 -19.27 41.96 -52.07
N GLU A 112 -18.78 41.58 -53.25
CA GLU A 112 -17.58 40.76 -53.37
C GLU A 112 -16.37 41.43 -52.69
N VAL A 113 -15.36 40.62 -52.40
CA VAL A 113 -14.18 41.02 -51.64
C VAL A 113 -13.07 41.47 -52.59
N VAL A 114 -12.54 42.68 -52.37
CA VAL A 114 -11.42 43.25 -53.15
C VAL A 114 -10.21 43.44 -52.26
N THR A 115 -9.04 42.97 -52.68
CA THR A 115 -7.81 43.09 -51.88
C THR A 115 -7.07 44.37 -52.25
N LEU A 116 -6.67 45.16 -51.25
CA LEU A 116 -5.78 46.31 -51.39
C LEU A 116 -4.34 45.89 -51.05
N THR A 117 -3.39 46.17 -51.94
CA THR A 117 -1.96 45.95 -51.72
C THR A 117 -1.19 47.27 -51.84
N VAL A 118 -0.68 47.77 -50.73
CA VAL A 118 0.26 48.90 -50.65
C VAL A 118 1.67 48.37 -50.52
N THR A 119 2.60 48.96 -51.27
CA THR A 119 4.01 48.56 -51.35
C THR A 119 4.97 49.73 -51.08
N GLY A 120 6.18 49.40 -50.64
CA GLY A 120 7.15 50.38 -50.16
C GLY A 120 6.91 50.80 -48.70
N MET A 121 7.98 50.87 -47.93
CA MET A 121 8.01 51.26 -46.52
C MET A 121 9.12 52.30 -46.32
N SER A 122 8.99 53.23 -45.38
CA SER A 122 10.09 54.15 -45.04
C SER A 122 11.35 53.41 -44.60
N THR A 123 12.52 53.92 -44.96
CA THR A 123 13.79 53.54 -44.35
C THR A 123 13.85 54.10 -42.92
N PRO A 124 14.10 53.28 -41.89
CA PRO A 124 14.16 53.79 -40.53
C PRO A 124 15.39 54.66 -40.27
N ILE A 125 15.30 55.53 -39.26
CA ILE A 125 16.39 56.42 -38.84
C ILE A 125 16.77 56.08 -37.39
N LEU A 126 18.03 55.73 -37.16
CA LEU A 126 18.60 55.45 -35.85
C LEU A 126 19.30 56.69 -35.28
N HIS A 127 18.95 57.05 -34.05
CA HIS A 127 19.68 58.01 -33.22
C HIS A 127 20.21 57.32 -31.96
N LEU A 128 21.45 57.64 -31.57
CA LEU A 128 22.08 57.22 -30.31
C LEU A 128 22.37 58.44 -29.42
N ASN A 129 22.37 58.24 -28.09
CA ASN A 129 22.76 59.28 -27.13
C ASN A 129 24.29 59.51 -27.04
N LYS A 130 25.09 58.49 -27.34
CA LYS A 130 26.56 58.48 -27.30
C LYS A 130 27.12 57.59 -28.42
N ALA A 131 28.32 57.91 -28.89
CA ALA A 131 29.09 57.08 -29.84
C ALA A 131 30.48 56.68 -29.31
N ASN A 132 31.05 57.44 -28.38
CA ASN A 132 32.26 57.05 -27.64
C ASN A 132 31.87 56.82 -26.19
N ILE A 133 32.18 55.65 -25.64
CA ILE A 133 31.87 55.28 -24.26
C ILE A 133 33.05 54.54 -23.59
N THR A 134 33.04 54.46 -22.26
CA THR A 134 33.85 53.48 -21.53
C THR A 134 33.08 52.17 -21.31
N GLU A 135 33.80 51.10 -21.04
CA GLU A 135 33.28 49.83 -20.56
C GLU A 135 32.29 50.05 -19.40
N GLY A 136 31.15 49.36 -19.42
CA GLY A 136 30.08 49.51 -18.42
C GLY A 136 29.06 50.63 -18.65
N GLU A 137 29.28 51.56 -19.59
CA GLU A 137 28.28 52.60 -19.88
C GLU A 137 27.08 52.10 -20.70
N VAL A 138 25.90 52.63 -20.39
CA VAL A 138 24.64 52.28 -21.07
C VAL A 138 24.35 53.22 -22.24
N VAL A 139 24.21 52.65 -23.44
CA VAL A 139 23.79 53.36 -24.65
C VAL A 139 22.25 53.39 -24.70
N SER A 140 21.70 54.54 -25.10
CA SER A 140 20.27 54.71 -25.41
C SER A 140 20.10 54.93 -26.90
N ALA A 141 19.24 54.13 -27.54
CA ALA A 141 18.98 54.15 -28.96
C ALA A 141 17.51 54.39 -29.26
N ILE A 142 17.20 55.19 -30.28
CA ILE A 142 15.84 55.49 -30.74
C ILE A 142 15.77 55.22 -32.24
N CYS A 143 14.79 54.43 -32.68
CA CYS A 143 14.56 54.09 -34.08
C CYS A 143 13.26 54.73 -34.57
N LEU A 144 13.31 55.57 -35.59
CA LEU A 144 12.14 56.26 -36.15
C LEU A 144 11.70 55.58 -37.46
N ALA A 145 10.39 55.53 -37.71
CA ALA A 145 9.78 55.04 -38.95
C ALA A 145 8.97 56.17 -39.62
N PRO A 146 9.61 57.05 -40.43
CA PRO A 146 9.01 58.33 -40.84
C PRO A 146 7.69 58.21 -41.60
N GLY A 147 6.61 58.64 -40.94
CA GLY A 147 5.26 58.71 -41.50
C GLY A 147 4.54 57.38 -41.63
N GLU A 148 5.04 56.28 -41.06
CA GLU A 148 4.32 54.99 -41.06
C GLU A 148 3.25 54.94 -39.96
N THR A 149 2.23 54.10 -40.15
CA THR A 149 1.06 54.00 -39.26
C THR A 149 0.66 52.55 -38.99
N GLY A 150 -0.07 52.31 -37.90
CA GLY A 150 -0.54 50.97 -37.50
C GLY A 150 0.37 50.32 -36.45
N SER A 151 0.33 48.99 -36.36
CA SER A 151 1.08 48.20 -35.37
C SER A 151 2.55 48.04 -35.79
N LEU A 152 3.42 48.86 -35.21
CA LEU A 152 4.87 48.86 -35.49
C LEU A 152 5.64 48.08 -34.41
N LEU A 153 6.61 47.28 -34.85
CA LEU A 153 7.48 46.46 -33.99
C LEU A 153 8.94 46.75 -34.33
N PHE A 154 9.78 47.15 -33.37
CA PHE A 154 11.15 47.62 -33.61
C PHE A 154 12.20 46.62 -33.09
N SER A 155 13.14 46.24 -33.96
CA SER A 155 14.33 45.42 -33.62
C SER A 155 15.61 46.24 -33.76
N PHE A 156 16.53 46.06 -32.80
CA PHE A 156 17.84 46.71 -32.76
C PHE A 156 18.95 45.66 -32.86
N TYR A 157 20.01 45.97 -33.59
CA TYR A 157 21.09 45.04 -33.93
C TYR A 157 22.47 45.67 -33.68
N ASP A 158 23.40 44.83 -33.25
CA ASP A 158 24.84 45.10 -33.20
C ASP A 158 25.54 44.09 -34.12
N GLY A 159 26.16 44.59 -35.20
CA GLY A 159 26.69 43.74 -36.27
C GLY A 159 25.58 42.88 -36.89
N SER A 160 25.62 41.56 -36.67
CA SER A 160 24.57 40.62 -37.10
C SER A 160 23.62 40.16 -35.99
N LYS A 161 23.81 40.63 -34.75
CA LYS A 161 23.19 40.09 -33.54
C LYS A 161 22.04 40.99 -33.09
N GLU A 162 20.84 40.43 -32.88
CA GLU A 162 19.72 41.20 -32.29
C GLU A 162 20.08 41.51 -30.82
N VAL A 163 20.04 42.79 -30.47
CA VAL A 163 20.35 43.33 -29.14
C VAL A 163 19.09 43.35 -28.28
N ASP A 164 17.99 43.82 -28.88
CA ASP A 164 16.66 43.85 -28.28
C ASP A 164 15.59 43.97 -29.38
N LYS A 165 14.36 43.60 -29.02
CA LYS A 165 13.17 43.63 -29.88
C LYS A 165 11.98 44.13 -29.07
N ILE A 166 11.71 45.42 -29.22
CA ILE A 166 10.77 46.14 -28.35
C ILE A 166 9.33 45.85 -28.76
N GLY A 167 8.44 45.79 -27.76
CA GLY A 167 7.00 45.61 -27.94
C GLY A 167 6.32 46.71 -28.78
N LEU A 168 5.08 46.41 -29.17
CA LEU A 168 4.27 47.21 -30.09
C LEU A 168 4.29 48.72 -29.78
N ASN A 169 4.61 49.51 -30.80
CA ASN A 169 4.64 50.97 -30.82
C ASN A 169 5.65 51.64 -29.86
N SER A 170 6.54 50.88 -29.20
CA SER A 170 7.70 51.44 -28.49
C SER A 170 8.95 51.40 -29.37
N ASN A 171 9.74 52.46 -29.35
CA ASN A 171 10.77 52.73 -30.36
C ASN A 171 12.15 53.10 -29.78
N SER A 172 12.36 52.93 -28.47
CA SER A 172 13.59 53.29 -27.78
C SER A 172 14.08 52.22 -26.80
N VAL A 173 15.33 51.78 -26.95
CA VAL A 173 15.99 50.78 -26.08
C VAL A 173 17.15 51.40 -25.30
N ARG A 174 17.45 50.84 -24.12
CA ARG A 174 18.72 51.05 -23.41
C ARG A 174 19.47 49.73 -23.31
N PHE A 175 20.74 49.69 -23.70
CA PHE A 175 21.55 48.48 -23.68
C PHE A 175 23.01 48.76 -23.32
N LEU A 176 23.70 47.72 -22.88
CA LEU A 176 25.13 47.70 -22.61
C LEU A 176 25.84 46.90 -23.71
N PRO A 177 26.75 47.51 -24.52
CA PRO A 177 27.59 46.78 -25.46
C PRO A 177 28.40 45.67 -24.78
N LYS A 178 28.67 44.57 -25.51
CA LYS A 178 29.29 43.37 -24.95
C LYS A 178 30.69 43.16 -25.48
N GLY A 179 31.67 43.72 -24.78
CA GLY A 179 33.09 43.69 -25.13
C GLY A 179 33.68 45.09 -25.24
N VAL A 180 34.91 45.16 -25.73
CA VAL A 180 35.65 46.40 -26.02
C VAL A 180 35.94 46.49 -27.52
N GLY A 181 36.09 47.71 -28.04
CA GLY A 181 36.23 47.96 -29.48
C GLY A 181 34.97 48.53 -30.13
N ASP A 182 34.81 48.33 -31.44
CA ASP A 182 33.79 48.98 -32.27
C ASP A 182 32.55 48.10 -32.48
N HIS A 183 31.41 48.57 -31.98
CA HIS A 183 30.08 47.97 -32.15
C HIS A 183 29.29 48.70 -33.24
N ILE A 184 28.60 47.98 -34.14
CA ILE A 184 27.95 48.58 -35.33
C ILE A 184 26.43 48.50 -35.17
N ILE A 185 25.87 49.56 -34.57
CA ILE A 185 24.46 49.60 -34.17
C ILE A 185 23.59 50.05 -35.35
N HIS A 186 22.52 49.30 -35.62
CA HIS A 186 21.47 49.67 -36.57
C HIS A 186 20.10 49.10 -36.15
N CYS A 187 19.01 49.55 -36.77
CA CYS A 187 17.66 49.07 -36.47
C CYS A 187 16.87 48.72 -37.74
N SER A 188 15.75 48.01 -37.53
CA SER A 188 14.69 47.81 -38.53
C SER A 188 13.36 47.67 -37.81
N TYR A 189 12.25 48.08 -38.44
CA TYR A 189 10.91 47.84 -37.91
C TYR A 189 10.14 46.85 -38.77
N SER A 190 8.99 46.41 -38.27
CA SER A 190 8.03 45.60 -39.02
C SER A 190 6.61 46.05 -38.74
N VAL A 191 5.76 46.03 -39.77
CA VAL A 191 4.32 46.30 -39.67
C VAL A 191 3.60 44.96 -39.50
N PHE A 192 2.84 44.81 -38.40
CA PHE A 192 2.07 43.60 -38.12
C PHE A 192 0.63 43.73 -38.62
N ILE A 193 0.19 42.78 -39.44
CA ILE A 193 -1.14 42.74 -40.07
C ILE A 193 -1.60 41.28 -40.06
N MET A 194 -2.22 40.87 -38.96
CA MET A 194 -2.44 39.47 -38.59
C MET A 194 -2.96 38.61 -39.77
N PRO A 195 -2.32 37.46 -40.09
CA PRO A 195 -1.15 36.86 -39.44
C PRO A 195 0.22 37.36 -39.95
N ASN A 196 0.25 38.25 -40.96
CA ASN A 196 1.44 38.62 -41.70
C ASN A 196 2.30 39.69 -40.98
N LEU A 197 3.60 39.69 -41.28
CA LEU A 197 4.59 40.64 -40.75
C LEU A 197 5.47 41.17 -41.90
N PHE A 198 5.43 42.47 -42.15
CA PHE A 198 6.16 43.12 -43.24
C PHE A 198 7.37 43.90 -42.70
N LYS A 199 8.60 43.50 -43.05
CA LYS A 199 9.84 44.07 -42.50
C LYS A 199 10.40 45.22 -43.35
N SER A 200 10.89 46.27 -42.69
CA SER A 200 11.55 47.41 -43.34
C SER A 200 12.95 47.06 -43.85
N GLN A 201 13.55 47.99 -44.61
CA GLN A 201 15.00 48.00 -44.79
C GLN A 201 15.71 48.34 -43.46
N ARG A 202 17.05 48.18 -43.44
CA ARG A 202 17.90 48.59 -42.31
C ARG A 202 18.04 50.13 -42.26
N SER A 203 18.26 50.67 -41.06
CA SER A 203 18.55 52.09 -40.86
C SER A 203 19.96 52.48 -41.32
N ASN A 204 20.30 53.76 -41.15
CA ASN A 204 21.70 54.16 -40.95
C ASN A 204 22.35 53.32 -39.84
N ALA A 205 23.60 52.92 -40.04
CA ALA A 205 24.43 52.31 -39.01
C ALA A 205 25.25 53.38 -38.28
N VAL A 206 25.49 53.19 -36.99
CA VAL A 206 26.31 54.07 -36.15
C VAL A 206 27.31 53.22 -35.37
N THR A 207 28.60 53.51 -35.54
CA THR A 207 29.65 52.85 -34.75
C THR A 207 29.67 53.41 -33.33
N VAL A 208 29.72 52.52 -32.34
CA VAL A 208 29.95 52.83 -30.93
C VAL A 208 31.30 52.25 -30.52
N THR A 209 32.27 53.10 -30.21
CA THR A 209 33.60 52.70 -29.75
C THR A 209 33.62 52.61 -28.23
N VAL A 210 33.89 51.41 -27.71
CA VAL A 210 33.96 51.10 -26.28
C VAL A 210 35.41 51.01 -25.85
N LYS A 211 35.84 51.92 -24.96
CA LYS A 211 37.18 51.91 -24.36
C LYS A 211 37.22 51.02 -23.12
N GLU A 212 38.21 50.15 -23.05
CA GLU A 212 38.49 49.28 -21.90
C GLU A 212 38.77 50.08 -20.62
N LEU A 213 38.29 49.57 -19.48
CA LEU A 213 38.61 50.11 -18.16
C LEU A 213 39.89 49.46 -17.61
N SER A 214 41.02 50.17 -17.69
CA SER A 214 42.35 49.70 -17.26
C SER A 214 42.57 49.61 -15.74
N LEU A 215 41.53 49.25 -14.98
CA LEU A 215 41.61 48.87 -13.56
C LEU A 215 41.56 47.35 -13.44
N GLU A 216 42.32 46.78 -12.51
CA GLU A 216 42.30 45.35 -12.17
C GLU A 216 42.43 45.16 -10.64
N PRO A 217 41.72 44.19 -10.05
CA PRO A 217 41.95 43.76 -8.67
C PRO A 217 43.27 42.97 -8.54
N VAL A 218 43.90 43.05 -7.37
CA VAL A 218 45.08 42.24 -7.02
C VAL A 218 44.82 41.50 -5.72
N LEU A 219 44.71 40.18 -5.82
CA LEU A 219 44.60 39.23 -4.71
C LEU A 219 46.00 38.77 -4.27
N LYS A 220 46.27 38.77 -2.96
CA LYS A 220 47.50 38.20 -2.37
C LYS A 220 47.10 37.31 -1.20
N ILE A 221 47.69 36.12 -1.13
CA ILE A 221 47.45 35.15 -0.05
C ILE A 221 48.80 34.76 0.53
N SER A 222 48.93 34.77 1.85
CA SER A 222 50.16 34.35 2.53
C SER A 222 49.84 33.54 3.80
N PRO A 223 50.42 32.33 3.98
CA PRO A 223 51.14 31.55 2.97
C PRO A 223 50.22 31.01 1.85
N GLN A 224 50.77 30.77 0.66
CA GLN A 224 50.05 30.11 -0.45
C GLN A 224 50.33 28.60 -0.53
N ASP A 225 51.56 28.19 -0.23
CA ASP A 225 52.02 26.80 -0.24
C ASP A 225 52.15 26.20 1.17
N ASN A 226 52.13 24.87 1.26
CA ASN A 226 52.28 24.12 2.52
C ASN A 226 51.30 24.55 3.63
N VAL A 227 50.08 24.94 3.23
CA VAL A 227 48.98 25.30 4.12
C VAL A 227 48.37 24.05 4.72
N TYR A 228 48.34 23.95 6.05
CA TYR A 228 47.66 22.88 6.76
C TYR A 228 46.30 23.32 7.29
N GLU A 229 45.42 22.36 7.51
CA GLU A 229 44.19 22.56 8.27
C GLU A 229 44.50 23.20 9.63
N GLY A 230 43.81 24.28 9.98
CA GLY A 230 44.08 25.09 11.17
C GLY A 230 45.11 26.20 11.00
N ASP A 231 45.90 26.23 9.92
CA ASP A 231 46.79 27.37 9.64
C ASP A 231 45.96 28.63 9.33
N THR A 232 46.46 29.79 9.77
CA THR A 232 45.83 31.09 9.50
C THR A 232 46.46 31.72 8.25
N LEU A 233 45.63 32.02 7.26
CA LEU A 233 46.01 32.72 6.04
C LEU A 233 45.70 34.22 6.16
N ASN A 234 46.64 35.07 5.78
CA ASN A 234 46.37 36.48 5.56
C ASN A 234 46.08 36.70 4.07
N ILE A 235 44.89 37.21 3.78
CA ILE A 235 44.38 37.45 2.43
C ILE A 235 44.18 38.95 2.27
N THR A 236 44.82 39.55 1.26
CA THR A 236 44.55 40.93 0.86
C THR A 236 44.04 41.01 -0.57
N CYS A 237 43.11 41.93 -0.80
CA CYS A 237 42.43 42.15 -2.07
C CYS A 237 42.33 43.67 -2.26
N SER A 238 43.02 44.21 -3.26
CA SER A 238 43.25 45.65 -3.42
C SER A 238 43.31 46.05 -4.88
N VAL A 239 42.80 47.23 -5.23
CA VAL A 239 43.02 47.84 -6.56
C VAL A 239 44.39 48.53 -6.58
N GLY A 240 44.99 48.70 -7.77
CA GLY A 240 46.15 49.57 -7.96
C GLY A 240 45.88 51.03 -7.59
N ASP A 241 46.96 51.80 -7.40
CA ASP A 241 46.94 53.14 -6.80
C ASP A 241 45.95 54.10 -7.51
N SER A 242 44.93 54.55 -6.79
CA SER A 242 43.69 55.05 -7.39
C SER A 242 43.81 56.50 -7.84
N ARG A 243 43.75 56.73 -9.16
CA ARG A 243 43.47 58.07 -9.71
C ARG A 243 42.06 58.52 -9.32
N GLU A 244 41.89 59.82 -9.08
CA GLU A 244 40.71 60.42 -8.44
C GLU A 244 39.38 60.33 -9.22
N ASP A 245 39.41 59.80 -10.45
CA ASP A 245 38.25 59.69 -11.36
C ASP A 245 37.20 58.64 -10.93
N TYR A 246 37.59 57.60 -10.20
CA TYR A 246 36.74 56.43 -9.93
C TYR A 246 36.20 56.42 -8.49
N ARG A 247 35.11 57.16 -8.26
CA ARG A 247 34.51 57.32 -6.92
C ARG A 247 33.63 56.15 -6.46
N ASP A 248 33.12 55.36 -7.40
CA ASP A 248 32.17 54.26 -7.16
C ASP A 248 32.82 52.88 -7.38
N THR A 249 33.92 52.60 -6.66
CA THR A 249 34.58 51.28 -6.65
C THR A 249 34.12 50.44 -5.47
N GLU A 250 33.74 49.19 -5.72
CA GLU A 250 33.43 48.18 -4.70
C GLU A 250 34.28 46.93 -4.90
N LEU A 251 35.05 46.55 -3.86
CA LEU A 251 35.74 45.29 -3.73
C LEU A 251 34.91 44.29 -2.92
N LEU A 252 34.90 43.04 -3.37
CA LEU A 252 34.22 41.93 -2.71
C LEU A 252 35.16 40.70 -2.69
N LEU A 253 35.61 40.31 -1.50
CA LEU A 253 36.38 39.09 -1.30
C LEU A 253 35.43 37.93 -0.99
N SER A 254 35.56 36.82 -1.72
CA SER A 254 34.67 35.66 -1.60
C SER A 254 35.39 34.32 -1.74
N GLN A 255 34.68 33.25 -1.38
CA GLN A 255 35.15 31.87 -1.34
C GLN A 255 34.03 31.00 -1.95
N GLY A 256 33.90 31.03 -3.28
CA GLY A 256 32.67 30.62 -3.97
C GLY A 256 31.47 31.41 -3.45
N ASN A 257 30.32 30.74 -3.24
CA ASN A 257 29.08 31.38 -2.79
C ASN A 257 29.13 32.06 -1.40
N LYS A 258 30.27 32.04 -0.69
CA LYS A 258 30.44 32.71 0.60
C LYS A 258 31.26 34.00 0.49
N ILE A 259 30.64 35.14 0.79
CA ILE A 259 31.32 36.42 1.00
C ILE A 259 32.19 36.34 2.27
N LEU A 260 33.42 36.87 2.19
CA LEU A 260 34.35 37.01 3.31
C LEU A 260 34.43 38.47 3.81
N GLN A 261 34.56 39.44 2.90
CA GLN A 261 34.59 40.88 3.22
C GLN A 261 34.16 41.72 2.01
N ARG A 262 33.72 42.97 2.27
CA ARG A 262 33.32 43.99 1.28
C ARG A 262 33.92 45.34 1.71
N GLY A 263 34.21 46.22 0.76
CA GLY A 263 34.81 47.56 0.98
C GLY A 263 35.20 48.21 -0.36
N ASN A 264 35.98 49.29 -0.38
CA ASN A 264 36.12 50.13 -1.58
C ASN A 264 37.52 50.15 -2.23
N THR A 265 38.59 50.09 -1.42
CA THR A 265 39.98 50.32 -1.89
C THR A 265 40.93 49.15 -1.58
N SER A 266 40.86 48.60 -0.37
CA SER A 266 41.63 47.43 0.05
C SER A 266 40.90 46.65 1.15
N LEU A 267 40.97 45.33 1.07
CA LEU A 267 40.43 44.36 2.02
C LEU A 267 41.57 43.56 2.64
N HIS A 268 41.44 43.21 3.92
CA HIS A 268 42.40 42.38 4.65
C HIS A 268 41.66 41.42 5.58
N VAL A 269 41.65 40.13 5.24
CA VAL A 269 41.01 39.09 6.04
C VAL A 269 42.08 38.12 6.56
N SER A 270 41.99 37.80 7.86
CA SER A 270 42.71 36.66 8.44
C SER A 270 41.73 35.47 8.50
N TRP A 271 42.04 34.37 7.82
CA TRP A 271 41.13 33.26 7.55
C TRP A 271 41.77 31.92 7.93
N THR A 272 41.12 31.15 8.80
CA THR A 272 41.60 29.83 9.24
C THR A 272 41.26 28.74 8.22
N ALA A 273 42.28 28.00 7.79
CA ALA A 273 42.18 26.92 6.83
C ALA A 273 41.37 25.73 7.35
N ARG A 274 40.47 25.21 6.51
CA ARG A 274 39.64 24.02 6.77
C ARG A 274 39.76 23.06 5.60
N ALA A 275 40.00 21.77 5.88
CA ALA A 275 40.16 20.74 4.86
C ALA A 275 38.79 20.22 4.33
N THR A 276 37.91 21.12 3.90
CA THR A 276 36.61 20.77 3.30
C THR A 276 36.71 20.41 1.82
N SER A 277 37.85 20.69 1.18
CA SER A 277 38.18 20.37 -0.21
C SER A 277 39.70 20.31 -0.35
N PRO A 278 40.28 19.45 -1.22
CA PRO A 278 41.73 19.44 -1.48
C PRO A 278 42.25 20.73 -2.12
N LYS A 279 41.38 21.51 -2.76
CA LYS A 279 41.68 22.82 -3.36
C LYS A 279 40.60 23.84 -3.00
N LEU A 280 41.01 25.07 -2.72
CA LEU A 280 40.15 26.15 -2.30
C LEU A 280 40.42 27.40 -3.13
N THR A 281 39.45 27.79 -3.95
CA THR A 281 39.51 29.05 -4.72
C THR A 281 39.00 30.20 -3.86
N ILE A 282 39.73 31.32 -3.89
CA ILE A 282 39.37 32.59 -3.26
C ILE A 282 39.37 33.64 -4.37
N GLU A 283 38.33 34.48 -4.41
CA GLU A 283 38.05 35.39 -5.52
C GLU A 283 37.99 36.84 -5.00
N CYS A 284 38.79 37.72 -5.59
CA CYS A 284 38.80 39.16 -5.34
C CYS A 284 38.08 39.87 -6.49
N TRP A 285 36.79 40.14 -6.31
CA TRP A 285 35.96 40.84 -7.29
C TRP A 285 36.09 42.36 -7.13
N LEU A 286 36.16 43.08 -8.25
CA LEU A 286 36.12 44.53 -8.35
C LEU A 286 34.92 44.93 -9.23
N TYR A 287 34.01 45.71 -8.66
CA TYR A 287 32.88 46.32 -9.34
C TYR A 287 33.13 47.82 -9.55
N VAL A 288 32.88 48.31 -10.76
CA VAL A 288 32.95 49.73 -11.13
C VAL A 288 31.75 50.05 -12.03
N GLY A 289 30.71 50.64 -11.45
CA GLY A 289 29.42 50.79 -12.14
C GLY A 289 28.83 49.43 -12.56
N ASN A 290 28.74 49.19 -13.86
CA ASN A 290 28.28 47.89 -14.42
C ASN A 290 29.43 46.94 -14.80
N VAL A 291 30.70 47.34 -14.65
CA VAL A 291 31.86 46.48 -14.93
C VAL A 291 32.16 45.61 -13.70
N ALA A 292 32.45 44.33 -13.92
CA ALA A 292 32.95 43.42 -12.90
C ALA A 292 34.22 42.73 -13.41
N LYS A 293 35.31 42.81 -12.64
CA LYS A 293 36.60 42.13 -12.88
C LYS A 293 36.96 41.27 -11.67
N VAL A 294 37.81 40.26 -11.85
CA VAL A 294 38.18 39.31 -10.77
C VAL A 294 39.63 38.84 -10.89
N ASP A 295 40.34 38.72 -9.77
CA ASP A 295 41.59 37.95 -9.61
C ASP A 295 41.29 36.80 -8.63
N ASP A 296 41.52 35.56 -9.07
CA ASP A 296 41.24 34.35 -8.30
C ASP A 296 42.52 33.55 -8.00
N LYS A 297 42.63 33.00 -6.79
CA LYS A 297 43.79 32.20 -6.38
C LYS A 297 43.35 30.95 -5.64
N THR A 298 43.94 29.82 -6.04
CA THR A 298 43.65 28.51 -5.48
C THR A 298 44.73 28.09 -4.48
N VAL A 299 44.31 27.84 -3.23
CA VAL A 299 45.15 27.30 -2.15
C VAL A 299 44.85 25.81 -1.98
N SER A 300 45.88 24.99 -1.75
CA SER A 300 45.70 23.56 -1.45
C SER A 300 45.87 23.33 0.06
N VAL A 301 44.81 22.90 0.75
CA VAL A 301 44.82 22.71 2.22
C VAL A 301 45.11 21.25 2.56
N ILE A 302 46.21 21.01 3.28
CA ILE A 302 46.64 19.67 3.71
C ILE A 302 45.92 19.30 5.01
N GLU A 303 45.14 18.23 4.98
CA GLU A 303 44.45 17.69 6.16
C GLU A 303 45.44 17.29 7.27
N LEU A 304 45.22 17.71 8.52
CA LEU A 304 46.11 17.33 9.62
C LEU A 304 45.88 15.90 10.13
N PHE A 305 44.62 15.46 10.16
CA PHE A 305 44.24 14.09 10.48
C PHE A 305 42.88 13.76 9.85
N SER A 306 42.68 12.52 9.40
CA SER A 306 41.40 12.13 8.81
C SER A 306 40.26 12.19 9.83
N VAL A 307 39.03 12.30 9.32
CA VAL A 307 37.83 11.93 10.09
C VAL A 307 38.07 10.56 10.77
N PRO A 308 37.73 10.41 12.08
CA PRO A 308 37.96 9.16 12.79
C PRO A 308 36.90 8.11 12.44
N THR A 309 37.31 6.85 12.34
CA THR A 309 36.39 5.71 12.26
C THR A 309 36.17 5.14 13.66
N LEU A 310 34.91 4.81 13.99
CA LEU A 310 34.50 4.20 15.26
C LEU A 310 33.97 2.78 15.00
N LYS A 311 34.52 1.78 15.70
CA LYS A 311 34.19 0.35 15.51
C LYS A 311 34.00 -0.35 16.86
N MET A 312 33.11 -1.34 16.91
CA MET A 312 32.90 -2.20 18.08
C MET A 312 33.59 -3.56 17.90
N SER A 313 34.07 -4.13 19.01
CA SER A 313 34.56 -5.51 19.09
C SER A 313 34.04 -6.17 20.38
N PRO A 314 33.41 -7.37 20.31
CA PRO A 314 33.01 -8.09 19.09
C PRO A 314 31.90 -7.34 18.31
N PRO A 315 31.65 -7.65 17.02
CA PRO A 315 30.69 -6.91 16.19
C PRO A 315 29.23 -7.16 16.56
N GLU A 316 28.91 -8.30 17.16
CA GLU A 316 27.61 -8.60 17.77
C GLU A 316 27.81 -8.95 19.26
N VAL A 317 26.82 -8.60 20.08
CA VAL A 317 26.82 -8.81 21.54
C VAL A 317 25.41 -9.06 22.07
N PHE A 318 25.31 -9.77 23.19
CA PHE A 318 24.08 -9.84 23.98
C PHE A 318 24.05 -8.75 25.06
N GLN A 319 22.86 -8.48 25.63
CA GLN A 319 22.71 -7.59 26.78
C GLN A 319 23.68 -7.99 27.91
N GLY A 320 24.46 -7.03 28.42
CA GLY A 320 25.47 -7.25 29.45
C GLY A 320 26.84 -7.78 28.99
N ASP A 321 27.00 -8.23 27.74
CA ASP A 321 28.32 -8.66 27.24
C ASP A 321 29.33 -7.50 27.24
N SER A 322 30.61 -7.83 27.43
CA SER A 322 31.68 -6.82 27.40
C SER A 322 31.98 -6.38 25.97
N ILE A 323 31.95 -5.06 25.75
CA ILE A 323 32.27 -4.40 24.48
C ILE A 323 33.55 -3.58 24.61
N ARG A 324 34.31 -3.53 23.51
CA ARG A 324 35.35 -2.52 23.28
C ARG A 324 34.99 -1.67 22.08
N LEU A 325 34.99 -0.36 22.27
CA LEU A 325 34.87 0.62 21.18
C LEU A 325 36.25 1.17 20.86
N ILE A 326 36.61 1.11 19.58
CA ILE A 326 37.91 1.48 19.04
C ILE A 326 37.69 2.61 18.04
N CYS A 327 38.29 3.76 18.33
CA CYS A 327 38.23 4.97 17.53
C CYS A 327 39.63 5.31 16.99
N LYS A 328 39.74 5.51 15.67
CA LYS A 328 41.02 5.76 14.99
C LYS A 328 40.84 6.58 13.72
N SER A 329 41.64 7.64 13.57
CA SER A 329 41.93 8.29 12.28
C SER A 329 43.01 7.52 11.53
N GLU A 330 42.81 7.26 10.24
CA GLU A 330 43.72 6.44 9.41
C GLU A 330 44.86 7.26 8.78
N ARG A 331 44.63 8.54 8.49
CA ARG A 331 45.66 9.46 7.96
C ARG A 331 46.06 10.46 9.04
N LEU A 332 47.36 10.65 9.24
CA LEU A 332 47.95 11.58 10.21
C LEU A 332 49.06 12.37 9.52
N SER A 333 49.07 13.70 9.68
CA SER A 333 50.14 14.57 9.16
C SER A 333 51.35 14.58 10.11
N TYR A 334 52.55 14.63 9.53
CA TYR A 334 53.80 14.77 10.30
C TYR A 334 53.85 16.06 11.14
N ARG A 335 53.10 17.11 10.75
CA ARG A 335 52.94 18.35 11.53
C ARG A 335 52.26 18.18 12.89
N LEU A 336 51.70 17.00 13.19
CA LEU A 336 51.27 16.65 14.55
C LEU A 336 52.46 16.52 15.52
N GLY A 337 53.66 16.19 15.04
CA GLY A 337 54.92 16.41 15.77
C GLY A 337 55.09 15.66 17.10
N GLY A 338 54.32 14.61 17.34
CA GLY A 338 54.30 13.87 18.62
C GLY A 338 53.15 14.27 19.56
N GLU A 339 52.32 15.27 19.21
CA GLU A 339 51.05 15.48 19.90
C GLU A 339 50.11 14.29 19.65
N ASN A 340 49.62 13.70 20.74
CA ASN A 340 48.62 12.63 20.68
C ASN A 340 47.26 13.20 20.25
N LEU A 341 46.66 12.66 19.18
CA LEU A 341 45.22 12.83 18.93
C LEU A 341 44.46 12.36 20.16
N ILE A 342 43.66 13.24 20.76
CA ILE A 342 42.81 12.90 21.90
C ILE A 342 41.47 12.46 21.34
N TYR A 343 41.11 11.20 21.59
CA TYR A 343 39.80 10.66 21.26
C TYR A 343 38.85 10.71 22.47
N SER A 344 37.61 11.13 22.26
CA SER A 344 36.51 11.10 23.24
C SER A 344 35.24 10.50 22.63
N LEU A 345 34.38 9.91 23.46
CA LEU A 345 33.06 9.44 23.06
C LEU A 345 31.98 10.40 23.55
N GLU A 346 30.90 10.53 22.78
CA GLU A 346 29.68 11.26 23.10
C GLU A 346 28.47 10.35 22.78
N PRO A 347 27.43 10.25 23.63
CA PRO A 347 27.29 10.89 24.95
C PRO A 347 28.11 10.20 26.05
N LEU A 348 28.30 10.87 27.20
CA LEU A 348 29.06 10.34 28.34
C LEU A 348 28.22 9.47 29.29
N GLU A 349 26.90 9.65 29.30
CA GLU A 349 25.91 9.06 30.21
C GLU A 349 25.93 7.53 30.26
N TYR A 350 26.32 6.87 29.17
CA TYR A 350 26.38 5.41 29.11
C TYR A 350 27.60 4.81 29.85
N HIS A 351 28.48 5.62 30.45
CA HIS A 351 29.60 5.22 31.31
C HIS A 351 30.49 4.10 30.74
N MET A 352 31.46 4.47 29.89
CA MET A 352 32.57 3.59 29.48
C MET A 352 33.88 3.99 30.17
N SER A 353 34.71 2.99 30.50
CA SER A 353 36.06 3.21 30.99
C SER A 353 37.03 3.43 29.82
N ARG A 354 37.99 4.35 29.98
CA ARG A 354 39.07 4.55 29.01
C ARG A 354 40.12 3.45 29.21
N ALA A 355 40.22 2.54 28.26
CA ALA A 355 41.18 1.43 28.28
C ALA A 355 42.49 1.77 27.53
N GLY A 356 42.49 2.82 26.71
CA GLY A 356 43.66 3.34 26.03
C GLY A 356 43.35 4.65 25.29
N ASN A 357 44.31 5.18 24.53
CA ASN A 357 43.98 6.27 23.61
C ASN A 357 43.18 5.69 22.43
N GLY A 358 42.04 6.29 22.11
CA GLY A 358 41.10 5.74 21.12
C GLY A 358 40.34 4.48 21.55
N VAL A 359 40.66 3.86 22.71
CA VAL A 359 40.06 2.58 23.14
C VAL A 359 39.27 2.75 24.42
N PHE A 360 38.00 2.36 24.37
CA PHE A 360 37.03 2.43 25.45
C PHE A 360 36.47 1.04 25.72
N ALA A 361 36.29 0.68 26.99
CA ALA A 361 35.71 -0.60 27.42
C ALA A 361 34.42 -0.39 28.23
N GLY A 362 33.52 -1.36 28.19
CA GLY A 362 32.27 -1.35 28.94
C GLY A 362 31.44 -2.59 28.69
N ASN A 363 30.14 -2.48 28.94
CA ASN A 363 29.17 -3.55 28.74
C ASN A 363 27.99 -3.06 27.91
N ALA A 364 27.47 -3.94 27.05
CA ALA A 364 26.27 -3.70 26.26
C ALA A 364 25.05 -3.46 27.18
N LYS A 365 24.25 -2.43 26.87
CA LYS A 365 23.06 -2.07 27.65
C LYS A 365 21.88 -3.02 27.38
N THR A 366 20.75 -2.77 28.01
CA THR A 366 19.47 -3.47 27.79
C THR A 366 18.65 -2.89 26.63
N ILE A 367 18.93 -1.66 26.22
CA ILE A 367 18.31 -0.97 25.08
C ILE A 367 19.31 -0.82 23.93
N ASP A 368 18.82 -0.45 22.74
CA ASP A 368 19.65 0.13 21.69
C ASP A 368 20.27 1.46 22.18
N PHE A 369 21.55 1.69 21.86
CA PHE A 369 22.26 2.93 22.19
C PHE A 369 23.25 3.29 21.08
N ASN A 370 23.69 4.53 21.05
CA ASN A 370 24.59 5.04 20.02
C ASN A 370 25.81 5.76 20.61
N TYR A 371 26.87 5.83 19.82
CA TYR A 371 28.07 6.58 20.14
C TYR A 371 28.60 7.33 18.91
N THR A 372 29.08 8.53 19.14
CA THR A 372 29.92 9.29 18.22
C THR A 372 31.31 9.43 18.84
N CYS A 373 32.37 9.25 18.06
CA CYS A 373 33.72 9.55 18.51
C CYS A 373 34.17 10.91 17.97
N THR A 374 34.70 11.75 18.85
CA THR A 374 35.40 13.00 18.47
C THR A 374 36.90 12.77 18.57
N ALA A 375 37.64 13.02 17.50
CA ALA A 375 39.10 13.13 17.49
C ALA A 375 39.50 14.61 17.54
N ALA A 376 40.44 14.96 18.41
CA ALA A 376 40.87 16.34 18.63
C ALA A 376 42.40 16.48 18.70
N ALA A 377 42.94 17.49 18.00
CA ALA A 377 44.33 17.95 18.08
C ALA A 377 44.42 19.40 17.58
N LYS A 378 45.34 20.22 18.11
CA LYS A 378 45.59 21.61 17.69
C LYS A 378 44.32 22.47 17.53
N GLY A 379 43.35 22.32 18.43
CA GLY A 379 42.06 23.03 18.41
C GLY A 379 41.02 22.50 17.42
N ILE A 380 41.43 21.70 16.43
CA ILE A 380 40.53 21.05 15.45
C ILE A 380 39.84 19.86 16.11
N LYS A 381 38.57 19.66 15.78
CA LYS A 381 37.76 18.51 16.21
C LYS A 381 37.03 17.91 15.00
N LYS A 382 37.13 16.59 14.81
CA LYS A 382 36.39 15.83 13.79
C LYS A 382 35.60 14.72 14.44
N LYS A 383 34.34 14.54 14.02
CA LYS A 383 33.44 13.49 14.53
C LYS A 383 33.34 12.34 13.56
N SER A 384 33.27 11.12 14.08
CA SER A 384 32.94 9.92 13.30
C SER A 384 31.48 9.91 12.87
N ASP A 385 31.12 8.98 11.99
CA ASP A 385 29.72 8.53 11.87
C ASP A 385 29.21 7.97 13.21
N VAL A 386 27.89 7.93 13.35
CA VAL A 386 27.20 7.44 14.55
C VAL A 386 27.18 5.91 14.55
N LEU A 387 27.91 5.28 15.47
CA LEU A 387 27.87 3.84 15.68
C LEU A 387 26.66 3.48 16.56
N THR A 388 25.63 2.89 15.97
CA THR A 388 24.48 2.32 16.70
C THR A 388 24.79 0.89 17.12
N ILE A 389 24.57 0.58 18.39
CA ILE A 389 24.80 -0.73 18.99
C ILE A 389 23.46 -1.30 19.42
N ARG A 390 23.16 -2.54 18.97
CA ARG A 390 21.89 -3.23 19.19
C ARG A 390 22.10 -4.56 19.93
N PRO A 391 22.06 -4.57 21.28
CA PRO A 391 22.34 -5.77 22.06
C PRO A 391 21.25 -6.84 21.88
N LYS A 392 21.63 -8.07 21.52
CA LYS A 392 20.69 -9.18 21.39
C LYS A 392 20.17 -9.62 22.77
N VAL A 393 18.89 -9.97 22.83
CA VAL A 393 18.29 -10.64 23.98
C VAL A 393 18.56 -12.14 23.86
N SER A 394 18.96 -12.79 24.95
CA SER A 394 19.15 -14.24 24.98
C SER A 394 17.80 -14.99 24.96
N VAL A 395 17.79 -16.15 24.32
CA VAL A 395 16.66 -17.09 24.43
C VAL A 395 16.51 -17.60 25.88
N SER A 396 15.26 -17.78 26.29
CA SER A 396 14.88 -18.48 27.53
C SER A 396 14.64 -19.97 27.26
N ALA A 397 14.52 -20.77 28.33
CA ALA A 397 14.06 -22.16 28.23
C ALA A 397 12.72 -22.23 27.46
N PRO A 398 12.67 -22.89 26.29
CA PRO A 398 11.46 -22.92 25.49
C PRO A 398 10.39 -23.82 26.11
N LYS A 399 9.13 -23.46 25.91
CA LYS A 399 7.97 -24.31 26.18
C LYS A 399 7.75 -25.24 24.98
N ILE A 400 7.35 -26.48 25.25
CA ILE A 400 7.05 -27.50 24.23
C ILE A 400 5.63 -28.06 24.46
N TRP A 401 4.84 -28.24 23.39
CA TRP A 401 3.48 -28.79 23.45
C TRP A 401 3.06 -29.44 22.12
N VAL A 402 1.90 -30.11 22.10
CA VAL A 402 1.30 -30.70 20.89
C VAL A 402 0.09 -29.91 20.39
N SER A 403 -0.17 -29.98 19.08
CA SER A 403 -1.40 -29.48 18.46
C SER A 403 -2.56 -30.47 18.70
N GLY A 404 -3.57 -30.07 19.48
CA GLY A 404 -4.77 -30.88 19.71
C GLY A 404 -4.53 -32.16 20.52
N ASN A 405 -5.13 -33.28 20.08
CA ASN A 405 -4.95 -34.59 20.70
C ASN A 405 -3.86 -35.36 19.95
N ALA A 406 -2.85 -35.89 20.65
CA ALA A 406 -1.95 -36.86 20.04
C ALA A 406 -2.66 -38.20 19.88
N ILE A 407 -2.60 -38.81 18.69
CA ILE A 407 -3.27 -40.07 18.37
C ILE A 407 -2.24 -41.09 17.91
N LEU A 408 -2.26 -42.29 18.49
CA LEU A 408 -1.35 -43.37 18.15
C LEU A 408 -1.50 -43.77 16.67
N GLY A 409 -0.38 -44.00 15.98
CA GLY A 409 -0.36 -44.37 14.57
C GLY A 409 -0.66 -43.22 13.60
N ARG A 410 -0.68 -41.96 14.06
CA ARG A 410 -0.86 -40.76 13.23
C ARG A 410 0.35 -39.82 13.32
N LYS A 411 0.41 -38.88 12.38
CA LYS A 411 1.30 -37.72 12.48
C LYS A 411 0.68 -36.65 13.39
N ILE A 412 1.53 -35.97 14.16
CA ILE A 412 1.16 -34.86 15.04
C ILE A 412 2.12 -33.69 14.81
N GLU A 413 1.70 -32.50 15.25
CA GLU A 413 2.54 -31.31 15.29
C GLU A 413 3.00 -31.06 16.74
N ILE A 414 4.32 -30.91 16.92
CA ILE A 414 4.96 -30.45 18.15
C ILE A 414 5.37 -29.00 17.95
N PHE A 415 4.89 -28.12 18.83
CA PHE A 415 5.29 -26.72 18.86
C PHE A 415 6.36 -26.46 19.93
N CYS A 416 7.27 -25.53 19.64
CA CYS A 416 8.33 -25.09 20.55
C CYS A 416 8.47 -23.56 20.49
N LEU A 417 8.45 -22.88 21.65
CA LEU A 417 8.53 -21.41 21.72
C LEU A 417 9.39 -20.96 22.92
N SER A 418 10.33 -20.07 22.66
CA SER A 418 11.04 -19.31 23.70
C SER A 418 10.33 -17.96 23.90
N ASN A 419 10.09 -17.57 25.16
CA ASN A 419 9.37 -16.32 25.47
C ASN A 419 10.25 -15.07 25.25
N THR A 420 11.56 -15.25 25.13
CA THR A 420 12.56 -14.20 24.93
C THR A 420 13.53 -14.62 23.84
N GLY A 421 14.29 -13.66 23.32
CA GLY A 421 15.32 -13.91 22.30
C GLY A 421 15.14 -13.00 21.10
N THR A 422 16.22 -12.36 20.66
CA THR A 422 16.24 -11.64 19.38
C THR A 422 16.33 -12.66 18.24
N PRO A 423 15.45 -12.64 17.21
CA PRO A 423 15.56 -13.49 16.04
C PRO A 423 16.85 -13.24 15.21
N PRO A 424 17.29 -14.19 14.38
CA PRO A 424 16.73 -15.53 14.17
C PRO A 424 16.93 -16.45 15.38
N ILE A 425 15.87 -17.16 15.78
CA ILE A 425 15.95 -18.23 16.77
C ILE A 425 15.96 -19.58 16.03
N THR A 426 17.03 -20.34 16.23
CA THR A 426 17.10 -21.75 15.83
C THR A 426 16.50 -22.61 16.94
N TYR A 427 15.45 -23.35 16.59
CA TYR A 427 14.85 -24.37 17.43
C TYR A 427 15.22 -25.76 16.91
N THR A 428 15.65 -26.65 17.79
CA THR A 428 15.98 -28.03 17.47
C THR A 428 15.09 -28.97 18.27
N LEU A 429 14.44 -29.93 17.61
CA LEU A 429 13.71 -31.03 18.25
C LEU A 429 14.63 -32.24 18.46
N TRP A 430 14.62 -32.76 19.68
CA TRP A 430 15.41 -33.91 20.13
C TRP A 430 14.51 -35.06 20.56
N LYS A 431 14.97 -36.30 20.42
CA LYS A 431 14.36 -37.52 20.99
C LYS A 431 15.43 -38.37 21.67
N THR A 432 15.39 -38.51 22.99
CA THR A 432 16.40 -39.25 23.79
C THR A 432 17.84 -38.95 23.36
N ASN A 433 18.20 -37.67 23.30
CA ASN A 433 19.50 -37.12 22.87
C ASN A 433 19.83 -37.25 21.37
N GLU A 434 18.98 -37.85 20.53
CA GLU A 434 19.13 -37.83 19.07
C GLU A 434 18.47 -36.58 18.48
N GLN A 435 19.17 -35.85 17.60
CA GLN A 435 18.62 -34.69 16.89
C GLN A 435 17.67 -35.17 15.79
N LYS A 436 16.42 -34.66 15.77
CA LYS A 436 15.41 -35.07 14.78
C LYS A 436 15.10 -34.00 13.73
N GLN A 437 14.84 -32.76 14.14
CA GLN A 437 14.44 -31.68 13.22
C GLN A 437 14.99 -30.32 13.70
N ILE A 438 15.18 -29.39 12.77
CA ILE A 438 15.59 -28.00 13.05
C ILE A 438 14.65 -27.05 12.31
N ALA A 439 14.25 -25.96 12.96
CA ALA A 439 13.50 -24.86 12.38
C ALA A 439 14.15 -23.53 12.78
N ILE A 440 14.30 -22.61 11.83
CA ILE A 440 14.84 -21.26 12.07
C ILE A 440 13.70 -20.26 11.94
N VAL A 441 13.38 -19.57 13.03
CA VAL A 441 12.26 -18.62 13.11
C VAL A 441 12.81 -17.19 13.11
N GLN A 442 12.35 -16.39 12.13
CA GLN A 442 12.77 -15.00 11.92
C GLN A 442 11.90 -13.98 12.67
N GLU A 443 10.73 -14.39 13.17
CA GLU A 443 9.74 -13.53 13.82
C GLU A 443 9.76 -13.70 15.35
N PHE A 444 9.57 -12.61 16.08
CA PHE A 444 9.44 -12.67 17.54
C PHE A 444 8.10 -13.35 17.96
N SER A 445 8.09 -14.03 19.10
CA SER A 445 6.93 -14.74 19.67
C SER A 445 6.31 -15.88 18.83
N LYS A 446 6.87 -16.18 17.65
CA LYS A 446 6.36 -17.24 16.76
C LYS A 446 6.93 -18.61 17.14
N PRO A 447 6.10 -19.65 17.34
CA PRO A 447 6.60 -20.99 17.64
C PRO A 447 7.22 -21.65 16.41
N ALA A 448 8.25 -22.47 16.63
CA ALA A 448 8.63 -23.50 15.67
C ALA A 448 7.60 -24.64 15.68
N ASN A 449 7.36 -25.24 14.51
CA ASN A 449 6.50 -26.41 14.32
C ASN A 449 7.34 -27.58 13.80
N PHE A 450 7.14 -28.77 14.36
CA PHE A 450 7.80 -30.01 13.96
C PHE A 450 6.77 -31.13 13.79
N THR A 451 6.69 -31.73 12.60
CA THR A 451 5.77 -32.85 12.35
C THR A 451 6.44 -34.18 12.65
N VAL A 452 5.91 -34.95 13.61
CA VAL A 452 6.41 -36.29 13.96
C VAL A 452 5.33 -37.36 13.81
N TYR A 453 5.71 -38.62 13.71
CA TYR A 453 4.80 -39.77 13.72
C TYR A 453 4.98 -40.53 15.04
N ILE A 454 3.88 -40.95 15.68
CA ILE A 454 3.92 -41.60 17.00
C ILE A 454 3.53 -43.08 16.87
N SER A 455 4.49 -43.98 17.15
CA SER A 455 4.27 -45.43 17.13
C SER A 455 4.05 -46.05 18.51
N GLU A 456 4.40 -45.35 19.59
CA GLU A 456 4.27 -45.82 20.98
C GLU A 456 3.61 -44.74 21.86
N PRO A 457 2.72 -45.08 22.82
CA PRO A 457 2.20 -44.09 23.78
C PRO A 457 3.29 -43.40 24.60
N GLU A 458 4.35 -44.12 24.95
CA GLU A 458 5.53 -43.60 25.66
C GLU A 458 6.48 -42.77 24.78
N GLU A 459 6.18 -42.56 23.49
CA GLU A 459 7.12 -41.85 22.62
C GLU A 459 7.24 -40.36 22.96
N LEU A 460 6.17 -39.72 23.42
CA LEU A 460 6.15 -38.26 23.64
C LEU A 460 7.11 -37.79 24.74
N ILE A 461 7.17 -38.50 25.87
CA ILE A 461 8.09 -38.17 26.98
C ILE A 461 9.58 -38.32 26.60
N LYS A 462 9.88 -38.94 25.44
CA LYS A 462 11.22 -39.05 24.87
C LYS A 462 11.64 -37.76 24.13
N TYR A 463 10.70 -36.89 23.75
CA TYR A 463 10.96 -35.63 23.04
C TYR A 463 11.19 -34.43 23.98
N PHE A 464 12.07 -33.52 23.55
CA PHE A 464 12.25 -32.16 24.10
C PHE A 464 12.79 -31.24 22.98
N CYS A 465 12.76 -29.91 23.17
CA CYS A 465 13.32 -28.97 22.19
C CYS A 465 14.37 -28.04 22.81
N SER A 466 15.25 -27.47 22.00
CA SER A 466 16.24 -26.49 22.44
C SER A 466 16.25 -25.26 21.54
N ALA A 467 16.30 -24.07 22.14
CA ALA A 467 16.40 -22.78 21.45
C ALA A 467 17.84 -22.24 21.49
N ASN A 468 18.27 -21.59 20.41
CA ASN A 468 19.54 -20.85 20.32
C ASN A 468 19.43 -19.70 19.31
N ASN A 469 19.97 -18.52 19.63
CA ASN A 469 20.07 -17.37 18.73
C ASN A 469 21.52 -16.81 18.62
N GLY A 470 22.53 -17.66 18.81
CA GLY A 470 23.95 -17.28 18.82
C GLY A 470 24.51 -17.01 20.21
N GLY A 471 23.74 -17.28 21.26
CA GLY A 471 24.18 -17.17 22.65
C GLY A 471 25.20 -18.25 23.05
N LYS A 472 25.89 -18.04 24.18
CA LYS A 472 27.00 -18.90 24.65
C LYS A 472 26.60 -20.36 24.92
N LYS A 473 25.32 -20.65 25.16
CA LYS A 473 24.74 -22.00 25.28
C LYS A 473 23.29 -21.99 24.76
N PRO A 474 22.81 -23.10 24.15
CA PRO A 474 21.38 -23.29 23.91
C PRO A 474 20.63 -23.51 25.22
N HIS A 475 19.34 -23.16 25.25
CA HIS A 475 18.43 -23.47 26.36
C HIS A 475 17.43 -24.55 25.94
N SER A 476 17.27 -25.60 26.75
CA SER A 476 16.35 -26.71 26.50
C SER A 476 15.02 -26.56 27.25
N SER A 477 13.96 -27.14 26.70
CA SER A 477 12.68 -27.35 27.35
C SER A 477 12.74 -28.51 28.34
N ASP A 478 11.69 -28.63 29.16
CA ASP A 478 11.30 -29.90 29.77
C ASP A 478 10.94 -30.96 28.71
N LYS A 479 10.74 -32.20 29.15
CA LYS A 479 10.23 -33.28 28.29
C LYS A 479 8.77 -33.03 27.89
N LEU A 480 8.38 -33.49 26.71
CA LEU A 480 7.01 -33.32 26.21
C LEU A 480 6.03 -34.28 26.93
N HIS A 481 5.29 -33.73 27.89
CA HIS A 481 4.20 -34.42 28.56
C HIS A 481 2.86 -34.09 27.89
N ALA A 482 2.32 -35.04 27.12
CA ALA A 482 0.97 -34.97 26.57
C ALA A 482 0.34 -36.38 26.50
N PRO A 483 -0.98 -36.53 26.69
CA PRO A 483 -1.65 -37.83 26.60
C PRO A 483 -1.75 -38.29 25.15
N VAL A 484 -1.42 -39.56 24.89
CA VAL A 484 -1.67 -40.22 23.61
C VAL A 484 -3.00 -40.96 23.67
N ILE A 485 -3.84 -40.76 22.66
CA ILE A 485 -5.10 -41.49 22.48
C ILE A 485 -4.84 -42.66 21.54
N GLU A 486 -4.97 -43.87 22.07
CA GLU A 486 -4.99 -45.11 21.30
C GLU A 486 -6.34 -45.26 20.59
N PRO A 487 -6.34 -45.55 19.27
CA PRO A 487 -7.55 -45.90 18.53
C PRO A 487 -8.34 -47.07 19.15
N MET A 488 -9.64 -47.05 18.89
CA MET A 488 -10.53 -48.19 19.10
C MET A 488 -10.12 -49.31 18.13
N THR A 489 -9.77 -50.48 18.65
CA THR A 489 -9.26 -51.61 17.86
C THR A 489 -10.23 -52.79 17.85
N GLU A 490 -10.80 -53.11 18.99
CA GLU A 490 -11.69 -54.25 19.20
C GLU A 490 -12.90 -53.82 20.05
N ALA A 491 -14.08 -54.38 19.78
CA ALA A 491 -15.24 -54.36 20.67
C ALA A 491 -15.92 -55.73 20.66
N HIS A 492 -16.44 -56.16 21.81
CA HIS A 492 -17.12 -57.43 21.97
C HIS A 492 -18.41 -57.25 22.79
N LEU A 493 -19.51 -57.78 22.27
CA LEU A 493 -20.82 -57.82 22.90
C LEU A 493 -21.09 -59.20 23.50
N MET A 494 -21.56 -59.20 24.74
CA MET A 494 -22.00 -60.38 25.49
C MET A 494 -23.41 -60.17 26.05
N VAL A 495 -24.15 -61.25 26.24
CA VAL A 495 -25.49 -61.28 26.85
C VAL A 495 -25.44 -62.05 28.17
N LEU A 496 -26.12 -61.54 29.19
CA LEU A 496 -26.29 -62.18 30.50
C LEU A 496 -27.78 -62.24 30.90
N PRO A 497 -28.31 -63.41 31.32
CA PRO A 497 -27.66 -64.72 31.38
C PRO A 497 -27.33 -65.32 30.00
N ILE A 498 -26.36 -66.23 29.95
CA ILE A 498 -25.73 -66.71 28.71
C ILE A 498 -26.57 -67.78 28.00
N SER A 499 -27.36 -68.58 28.73
CA SER A 499 -28.29 -69.59 28.16
C SER A 499 -29.35 -70.04 29.17
N GLY A 500 -30.43 -70.66 28.67
CA GLY A 500 -31.48 -71.33 29.48
C GLY A 500 -32.86 -70.65 29.47
N ASP A 501 -33.76 -71.09 28.57
CA ASP A 501 -35.20 -70.72 28.45
C ASP A 501 -35.53 -69.26 28.81
N ILE A 502 -34.82 -68.32 28.18
CA ILE A 502 -35.04 -66.88 28.33
C ILE A 502 -36.43 -66.53 27.78
N SER A 503 -37.35 -66.06 28.63
CA SER A 503 -38.74 -65.77 28.25
C SER A 503 -39.17 -64.33 28.47
N GLU A 504 -40.28 -63.94 27.83
CA GLU A 504 -41.02 -62.70 28.11
C GLU A 504 -41.11 -62.44 29.64
N GLY A 505 -40.73 -61.23 30.08
CA GLY A 505 -40.69 -60.82 31.49
C GLY A 505 -39.34 -60.98 32.19
N ASN A 506 -38.39 -61.74 31.62
CA ASN A 506 -37.03 -61.81 32.16
C ASN A 506 -36.28 -60.49 31.96
N SER A 507 -35.36 -60.16 32.87
CA SER A 507 -34.38 -59.07 32.70
C SER A 507 -33.10 -59.63 32.10
N VAL A 508 -32.54 -58.93 31.11
CA VAL A 508 -31.30 -59.28 30.42
C VAL A 508 -30.38 -58.08 30.36
N THR A 509 -29.07 -58.33 30.52
CA THR A 509 -28.03 -57.30 30.41
C THR A 509 -27.14 -57.57 29.22
N LEU A 510 -27.05 -56.60 28.31
CA LEU A 510 -25.99 -56.53 27.32
C LEU A 510 -24.72 -55.96 27.98
N ILE A 511 -23.56 -56.54 27.71
CA ILE A 511 -22.25 -56.01 28.13
C ILE A 511 -21.37 -55.81 26.90
N CYS A 512 -20.86 -54.60 26.73
CA CYS A 512 -19.97 -54.21 25.65
C CYS A 512 -18.59 -53.90 26.25
N SER A 513 -17.59 -54.74 25.97
CA SER A 513 -16.19 -54.48 26.28
C SER A 513 -15.44 -54.04 25.02
N PHE A 514 -14.38 -53.24 25.17
CA PHE A 514 -13.68 -52.65 24.03
C PHE A 514 -12.25 -52.22 24.39
N LYS A 515 -11.42 -52.02 23.36
CA LYS A 515 -9.99 -51.72 23.50
C LYS A 515 -9.61 -50.44 22.76
N GLY A 516 -9.18 -49.44 23.54
CA GLY A 516 -8.76 -48.10 23.12
C GLY A 516 -8.70 -47.17 24.34
N THR A 517 -8.20 -45.94 24.20
CA THR A 517 -8.09 -45.01 25.34
C THR A 517 -9.43 -44.34 25.68
N PRO A 518 -9.89 -44.37 26.95
CA PRO A 518 -11.08 -43.63 27.40
C PRO A 518 -10.87 -42.10 27.50
N PRO A 519 -11.94 -41.28 27.55
CA PRO A 519 -13.35 -41.68 27.58
C PRO A 519 -13.85 -42.24 26.25
N VAL A 520 -14.68 -43.28 26.33
CA VAL A 520 -15.31 -43.94 25.18
C VAL A 520 -16.81 -43.74 25.27
N THR A 521 -17.42 -43.31 24.16
CA THR A 521 -18.88 -43.27 23.98
C THR A 521 -19.31 -44.57 23.32
N VAL A 522 -20.27 -45.27 23.92
CA VAL A 522 -20.82 -46.52 23.41
C VAL A 522 -22.29 -46.32 23.10
N ARG A 523 -22.70 -46.73 21.91
CA ARG A 523 -24.11 -46.75 21.47
C ARG A 523 -24.55 -48.19 21.24
N TRP A 524 -25.74 -48.53 21.72
CA TRP A 524 -26.31 -49.87 21.61
C TRP A 524 -27.32 -49.90 20.46
N PHE A 525 -27.28 -50.93 19.63
CA PHE A 525 -28.13 -51.05 18.44
C PHE A 525 -28.81 -52.41 18.37
N ARG A 526 -30.02 -52.41 17.79
CA ARG A 526 -30.66 -53.60 17.24
C ARG A 526 -30.25 -53.71 15.77
N ASP A 527 -30.08 -54.93 15.26
CA ASP A 527 -29.73 -55.12 13.86
C ASP A 527 -30.85 -54.63 12.93
N GLY A 528 -30.50 -53.91 11.88
CA GLY A 528 -31.46 -53.24 10.99
C GLY A 528 -32.13 -51.95 11.51
N ASP A 529 -32.02 -51.61 12.80
CA ASP A 529 -32.52 -50.33 13.34
C ASP A 529 -31.41 -49.27 13.31
N PRO A 530 -31.57 -48.13 12.59
CA PRO A 530 -30.59 -47.06 12.57
C PRO A 530 -30.51 -46.27 13.90
N ASN A 531 -31.45 -46.45 14.82
CA ASN A 531 -31.51 -45.71 16.07
C ASN A 531 -30.73 -46.41 17.18
N ALA A 532 -30.00 -45.63 17.98
CA ALA A 532 -29.36 -46.14 19.18
C ALA A 532 -30.41 -46.35 20.28
N LEU A 533 -30.48 -47.57 20.82
CA LEU A 533 -31.35 -47.98 21.93
C LEU A 533 -30.99 -47.27 23.24
N GLU A 534 -29.72 -46.93 23.40
CA GLU A 534 -29.12 -46.21 24.52
C GLU A 534 -27.74 -45.67 24.11
N THR A 535 -27.27 -44.59 24.74
CA THR A 535 -25.92 -44.04 24.54
C THR A 535 -25.25 -43.70 25.86
N THR A 536 -24.11 -44.34 26.15
CA THR A 536 -23.40 -44.22 27.44
C THR A 536 -21.93 -43.86 27.22
N THR A 537 -21.43 -42.83 27.88
CA THR A 537 -19.99 -42.50 27.87
C THR A 537 -19.32 -42.92 29.17
N THR A 538 -18.21 -43.66 29.07
CA THR A 538 -17.53 -44.30 30.19
C THR A 538 -16.02 -44.01 30.22
N LYS A 539 -15.43 -44.10 31.41
CA LYS A 539 -13.98 -43.97 31.66
C LYS A 539 -13.27 -45.32 31.82
N ILE A 540 -14.00 -46.43 31.71
CA ILE A 540 -13.47 -47.80 31.78
C ILE A 540 -13.80 -48.55 30.49
N ASN A 541 -13.08 -49.64 30.23
CA ASN A 541 -13.11 -50.38 28.96
C ASN A 541 -14.34 -51.31 28.77
N THR A 542 -15.39 -51.09 29.56
CA THR A 542 -16.64 -51.86 29.55
C THR A 542 -17.82 -50.97 29.90
N THR A 543 -19.00 -51.27 29.37
CA THR A 543 -20.30 -50.72 29.81
C THR A 543 -21.40 -51.77 29.67
N ASN A 544 -22.57 -51.53 30.28
CA ASN A 544 -23.69 -52.47 30.33
C ASN A 544 -25.05 -51.78 30.11
N TYR A 545 -25.96 -52.47 29.41
CA TYR A 545 -27.33 -52.01 29.14
C TYR A 545 -28.33 -53.10 29.58
N PRO A 546 -29.02 -52.91 30.73
CA PRO A 546 -30.05 -53.82 31.22
C PRO A 546 -31.44 -53.44 30.70
N PHE A 547 -32.22 -54.41 30.23
CA PHE A 547 -33.62 -54.20 29.83
C PHE A 547 -34.49 -55.45 30.05
N ILE A 548 -35.81 -55.24 30.08
CA ILE A 548 -36.81 -56.31 30.29
C ILE A 548 -37.29 -56.82 28.92
N LEU A 549 -37.49 -58.13 28.81
CA LEU A 549 -37.84 -58.78 27.55
C LEU A 549 -39.34 -58.83 27.27
N SER A 550 -39.69 -58.43 26.06
CA SER A 550 -40.96 -58.73 25.40
C SER A 550 -40.71 -59.60 24.17
N LYS A 551 -41.78 -60.05 23.50
CA LYS A 551 -41.68 -60.81 22.24
C LYS A 551 -41.00 -60.01 21.12
N GLU A 552 -41.09 -58.68 21.12
CA GLU A 552 -40.44 -57.84 20.10
C GLU A 552 -38.95 -57.60 20.36
N HIS A 553 -38.37 -58.16 21.42
CA HIS A 553 -36.92 -58.11 21.72
C HIS A 553 -36.15 -59.35 21.24
N SER A 554 -36.78 -60.17 20.39
CA SER A 554 -36.17 -61.39 19.83
C SER A 554 -35.43 -61.10 18.51
N ASP A 555 -34.26 -60.47 18.62
CA ASP A 555 -33.48 -59.98 17.47
C ASP A 555 -31.95 -60.08 17.70
N LYS A 556 -31.15 -59.70 16.70
CA LYS A 556 -29.71 -59.48 16.84
C LYS A 556 -29.43 -58.10 17.43
N TYR A 557 -28.42 -58.02 18.28
CA TYR A 557 -27.94 -56.78 18.89
C TYR A 557 -26.43 -56.62 18.65
N TYR A 558 -25.96 -55.37 18.60
CA TYR A 558 -24.53 -55.01 18.57
C TYR A 558 -24.28 -53.70 19.33
N CYS A 559 -23.03 -53.45 19.72
CA CYS A 559 -22.61 -52.15 20.25
C CYS A 559 -21.59 -51.49 19.33
N LYS A 560 -21.57 -50.16 19.33
CA LYS A 560 -20.60 -49.33 18.64
C LYS A 560 -19.86 -48.46 19.64
N ALA A 561 -18.56 -48.69 19.78
CA ALA A 561 -17.69 -47.94 20.68
C ALA A 561 -16.92 -46.88 19.90
N GLU A 562 -16.76 -45.67 20.45
CA GLU A 562 -16.19 -44.50 19.79
C GLU A 562 -15.34 -43.68 20.76
N ASN A 563 -14.13 -43.32 20.34
CA ASN A 563 -13.31 -42.32 21.02
C ASN A 563 -12.82 -41.26 20.02
N ARG A 564 -12.06 -40.25 20.49
CA ARG A 564 -11.58 -39.12 19.67
C ARG A 564 -10.69 -39.52 18.47
N ALA A 565 -10.24 -40.77 18.39
CA ALA A 565 -9.43 -41.26 17.28
C ALA A 565 -10.24 -42.04 16.22
N SER A 566 -11.26 -42.79 16.62
CA SER A 566 -11.91 -43.82 15.78
C SER A 566 -13.14 -44.44 16.46
N SER A 567 -13.92 -45.21 15.68
CA SER A 567 -15.02 -46.05 16.19
C SER A 567 -14.93 -47.47 15.64
N VAL A 568 -15.40 -48.45 16.41
CA VAL A 568 -15.46 -49.88 16.07
C VAL A 568 -16.82 -50.46 16.50
N GLU A 569 -17.29 -51.47 15.78
CA GLU A 569 -18.53 -52.20 16.07
C GLU A 569 -18.22 -53.61 16.58
N SER A 570 -19.08 -54.16 17.44
CA SER A 570 -18.91 -55.49 18.01
C SER A 570 -19.35 -56.63 17.10
N ASN A 571 -19.06 -57.86 17.51
CA ASN A 571 -19.85 -59.03 17.11
C ASN A 571 -21.36 -58.79 17.38
N ARG A 572 -22.18 -59.47 16.58
CA ARG A 572 -23.65 -59.44 16.69
C ARG A 572 -24.12 -60.64 17.48
N VAL A 573 -24.92 -60.42 18.53
CA VAL A 573 -25.45 -61.51 19.39
C VAL A 573 -26.95 -61.65 19.13
N ASN A 574 -27.39 -62.87 18.82
CA ASN A 574 -28.77 -63.20 18.53
C ASN A 574 -29.53 -63.55 19.82
N LEU A 575 -30.45 -62.68 20.24
CA LEU A 575 -31.29 -62.85 21.42
C LEU A 575 -32.63 -63.47 20.99
N VAL A 576 -32.98 -64.63 21.55
CA VAL A 576 -34.25 -65.32 21.23
C VAL A 576 -35.12 -65.33 22.48
N VAL A 577 -36.34 -64.78 22.37
CA VAL A 577 -37.27 -64.64 23.50
C VAL A 577 -38.39 -65.68 23.41
N GLY A 578 -38.41 -66.62 24.35
CA GLY A 578 -39.48 -67.61 24.51
C GLY A 578 -40.78 -67.01 25.05
N MET A 579 -41.91 -67.66 24.74
CA MET A 579 -43.20 -67.28 25.33
C MET A 579 -43.18 -67.45 26.86
N ALA A 580 -43.81 -66.52 27.59
CA ALA A 580 -43.90 -66.59 29.05
C ALA A 580 -44.44 -67.94 29.55
N MET A 581 -43.89 -68.44 30.67
CA MET A 581 -44.25 -69.75 31.24
C MET A 581 -45.76 -69.91 31.53
N TRP A 582 -46.45 -68.83 31.90
CA TRP A 582 -47.90 -68.85 32.10
C TRP A 582 -48.69 -69.05 30.79
N LYS A 583 -48.20 -68.54 29.67
CA LYS A 583 -48.78 -68.79 28.33
C LYS A 583 -48.57 -70.25 27.90
N LYS A 584 -47.40 -70.84 28.21
CA LYS A 584 -47.13 -72.27 27.97
C LYS A 584 -48.14 -73.19 28.73
N LEU A 585 -48.58 -72.78 29.93
CA LEU A 585 -49.45 -73.58 30.81
C LEU A 585 -50.98 -73.42 30.58
N LEU A 586 -51.43 -72.32 29.97
CA LEU A 586 -52.87 -72.10 29.71
C LEU A 586 -53.49 -73.16 28.77
N ILE A 587 -52.72 -73.63 27.78
CA ILE A 587 -53.18 -74.56 26.75
C ILE A 587 -53.62 -75.92 27.35
N PRO A 588 -52.78 -76.66 28.11
CA PRO A 588 -53.22 -77.91 28.74
C PRO A 588 -54.31 -77.70 29.81
N GLY A 589 -54.31 -76.57 30.52
CA GLY A 589 -55.32 -76.28 31.54
C GLY A 589 -56.75 -76.25 30.98
N ILE A 590 -56.94 -75.64 29.81
CA ILE A 590 -58.24 -75.61 29.11
C ILE A 590 -58.66 -77.03 28.68
N VAL A 591 -57.74 -77.83 28.14
CA VAL A 591 -58.02 -79.21 27.72
C VAL A 591 -58.45 -80.10 28.90
N ILE A 592 -57.77 -79.99 30.04
CA ILE A 592 -58.09 -80.76 31.25
C ILE A 592 -59.48 -80.42 31.79
N LEU A 593 -59.88 -79.13 31.79
CA LEU A 593 -61.22 -78.71 32.20
C LEU A 593 -62.32 -79.30 31.29
N VAL A 594 -62.11 -79.30 29.97
CA VAL A 594 -63.05 -79.90 29.01
C VAL A 594 -63.19 -81.41 29.25
N VAL A 595 -62.07 -82.13 29.39
CA VAL A 595 -62.10 -83.59 29.65
C VAL A 595 -62.79 -83.91 30.98
N SER A 596 -62.52 -83.17 32.04
CA SER A 596 -63.16 -83.35 33.35
C SER A 596 -64.70 -83.20 33.28
N SER A 597 -65.19 -82.24 32.50
CA SER A 597 -66.64 -82.04 32.32
C SER A 597 -67.33 -83.23 31.65
N LEU A 598 -66.67 -83.88 30.68
CA LEU A 598 -67.20 -85.04 29.95
C LEU A 598 -67.26 -86.30 30.85
N VAL A 599 -66.25 -86.50 31.71
CA VAL A 599 -66.22 -87.63 32.65
C VAL A 599 -67.36 -87.54 33.68
N LEU A 600 -67.66 -86.34 34.18
CA LEU A 600 -68.76 -86.09 35.11
C LEU A 600 -70.12 -86.46 34.50
N VAL A 601 -70.37 -86.11 33.24
CA VAL A 601 -71.60 -86.49 32.52
C VAL A 601 -71.73 -88.00 32.38
N GLY A 602 -70.64 -88.69 32.03
CA GLY A 602 -70.61 -90.16 31.94
C GLY A 602 -70.93 -90.86 33.26
N PHE A 603 -70.42 -90.35 34.38
CA PHE A 603 -70.64 -90.93 35.71
C PHE A 603 -72.13 -90.86 36.15
N VAL A 604 -72.82 -89.76 35.85
CA VAL A 604 -74.26 -89.60 36.14
C VAL A 604 -75.12 -90.61 35.36
N LEU A 605 -74.77 -90.89 34.09
CA LEU A 605 -75.47 -91.88 33.28
C LEU A 605 -75.28 -93.30 33.82
N PHE A 606 -74.08 -93.64 34.29
CA PHE A 606 -73.75 -94.97 34.83
C PHE A 606 -74.64 -95.37 36.02
N ILE A 607 -74.87 -94.45 36.97
CA ILE A 607 -75.65 -94.73 38.20
C ILE A 607 -77.09 -95.14 37.89
N ARG A 608 -77.71 -94.62 36.82
CA ARG A 608 -79.10 -95.00 36.42
C ARG A 608 -79.24 -96.45 35.95
N SER A 609 -78.17 -97.12 35.56
CA SER A 609 -78.23 -98.46 34.93
C SER A 609 -78.44 -99.64 35.91
N ARG A 610 -78.02 -99.52 37.17
CA ARG A 610 -77.80 -100.67 38.07
C ARG A 610 -79.02 -101.12 38.91
N ARG A 611 -80.23 -101.21 38.33
CA ARG A 611 -81.47 -101.58 39.08
C ARG A 611 -82.16 -102.89 38.71
N VAL A 612 -81.59 -103.74 37.83
CA VAL A 612 -82.27 -104.96 37.33
C VAL A 612 -81.34 -106.18 37.24
N ARG A 613 -81.69 -107.26 37.97
CA ARG A 613 -81.56 -108.73 37.69
C ARG A 613 -80.22 -109.24 37.06
N VAL A 614 -79.48 -110.29 37.46
CA VAL A 614 -79.41 -111.33 38.54
C VAL A 614 -78.70 -112.56 37.90
N ASP A 615 -77.71 -113.11 38.62
CA ASP A 615 -77.13 -114.48 38.67
C ASP A 615 -76.73 -115.32 37.44
N ARG A 616 -75.47 -115.78 37.45
CA ARG A 616 -75.10 -117.22 37.54
C ARG A 616 -73.65 -117.43 38.04
N THR A 617 -73.42 -118.56 38.72
CA THR A 617 -72.15 -119.08 39.29
C THR A 617 -71.83 -120.47 38.66
N PRO A 618 -70.72 -121.21 38.99
CA PRO A 618 -69.56 -120.98 39.90
C PRO A 618 -68.21 -121.10 39.12
N GLU A 619 -67.03 -121.70 39.46
CA GLU A 619 -66.32 -122.37 40.60
C GLU A 619 -64.79 -122.43 40.17
N SER A 620 -63.69 -122.70 40.92
CA SER A 620 -63.32 -122.75 42.35
C SER A 620 -61.78 -122.92 42.58
N VAL A 621 -61.25 -122.38 43.68
CA VAL A 621 -60.20 -122.96 44.58
C VAL A 621 -58.76 -123.27 44.06
N TRP A 622 -57.82 -122.35 44.37
CA TRP A 622 -56.62 -122.51 45.25
C TRP A 622 -55.47 -123.52 44.93
N SER A 623 -54.19 -123.05 44.89
CA SER A 623 -53.15 -123.29 45.94
C SER A 623 -51.66 -123.33 45.50
N SER A 624 -50.84 -122.51 46.19
CA SER A 624 -49.47 -122.81 46.73
C SER A 624 -48.19 -122.98 45.88
N ARG A 625 -47.21 -122.13 46.26
CA ARG A 625 -45.75 -122.35 46.47
C ARG A 625 -44.78 -122.40 45.27
N LYS A 626 -43.59 -121.86 45.56
CA LYS A 626 -42.32 -121.90 44.81
C LYS A 626 -41.43 -123.00 45.44
N PRO A 627 -40.37 -123.50 44.77
CA PRO A 627 -39.04 -122.93 45.01
C PRO A 627 -38.09 -122.92 43.78
N GLU A 628 -36.91 -122.27 43.94
CA GLU A 628 -35.61 -122.56 43.26
C GLU A 628 -35.55 -122.56 41.70
N THR A 629 -34.40 -122.50 41.00
CA THR A 629 -32.97 -122.35 41.37
C THR A 629 -32.21 -121.46 40.33
N GLU A 630 -30.90 -121.28 40.56
CA GLU A 630 -29.74 -121.15 39.65
C GLU A 630 -29.89 -121.61 38.17
N THR A 631 -29.13 -121.17 37.15
CA THR A 631 -28.08 -120.11 36.93
C THR A 631 -28.01 -119.82 35.37
N ASP A 632 -26.97 -119.41 34.60
CA ASP A 632 -25.51 -119.14 34.75
C ASP A 632 -24.88 -118.28 33.60
N ASP A 633 -23.54 -118.07 33.67
CA ASP A 633 -22.54 -117.80 32.60
C ASP A 633 -22.57 -116.54 31.68
N GLU A 634 -21.77 -115.54 32.12
CA GLU A 634 -20.46 -115.11 31.53
C GLU A 634 -20.15 -114.89 30.01
N ILE A 635 -19.60 -113.69 29.75
CA ILE A 635 -18.32 -113.39 29.02
C ILE A 635 -18.24 -113.25 27.46
N SER A 636 -17.26 -112.41 27.07
CA SER A 636 -16.61 -112.21 25.75
C SER A 636 -17.28 -111.28 24.72
N THR A 637 -16.56 -110.70 23.75
CA THR A 637 -15.53 -109.61 23.82
C THR A 637 -15.14 -109.16 22.41
N VAL A 638 -14.84 -107.86 22.23
CA VAL A 638 -13.85 -107.31 21.24
C VAL A 638 -14.22 -107.25 19.72
N SER A 639 -14.24 -106.00 19.20
CA SER A 639 -13.94 -105.47 17.84
C SER A 639 -14.50 -106.10 16.54
N ASN A 640 -15.11 -105.27 15.66
CA ASN A 640 -14.44 -104.75 14.43
C ASN A 640 -15.31 -103.79 13.57
N GLU A 641 -14.64 -103.08 12.66
CA GLU A 641 -15.09 -102.23 11.53
C GLU A 641 -15.17 -103.04 10.19
N PRO A 642 -15.52 -102.51 8.97
CA PRO A 642 -16.29 -101.31 8.54
C PRO A 642 -17.28 -101.60 7.35
N GLU A 643 -17.40 -100.67 6.36
CA GLU A 643 -18.07 -100.65 5.02
C GLU A 643 -19.50 -100.03 4.96
N VAL A 644 -19.91 -99.05 4.08
CA VAL A 644 -19.61 -98.58 2.68
C VAL A 644 -20.61 -99.17 1.63
N GLU A 645 -21.16 -98.49 0.61
CA GLU A 645 -21.18 -97.06 0.14
C GLU A 645 -22.68 -96.57 0.01
N TYR A 646 -23.30 -95.79 -0.91
CA TYR A 646 -23.08 -94.88 -2.09
C TYR A 646 -24.38 -93.99 -2.23
N THR A 647 -24.70 -93.05 -3.17
CA THR A 647 -24.32 -92.70 -4.56
C THR A 647 -24.55 -91.19 -4.90
N GLU A 648 -23.78 -90.64 -5.86
CA GLU A 648 -24.09 -89.71 -7.02
C GLU A 648 -25.21 -88.62 -7.04
N VAL A 649 -25.16 -87.50 -7.79
CA VAL A 649 -24.11 -86.60 -8.41
C VAL A 649 -24.82 -85.37 -9.08
N VAL A 650 -24.10 -84.25 -9.36
CA VAL A 650 -24.28 -83.22 -10.46
C VAL A 650 -23.83 -81.77 -10.06
N HIS A 651 -23.23 -81.03 -11.00
CA HIS A 651 -22.78 -79.60 -10.94
C HIS A 651 -23.44 -78.80 -12.14
N PRO A 652 -23.00 -77.61 -12.68
CA PRO A 652 -21.93 -76.63 -12.31
C PRO A 652 -22.22 -75.10 -12.52
N HIS A 653 -21.23 -74.26 -12.16
CA HIS A 653 -20.85 -72.95 -12.80
C HIS A 653 -21.84 -71.75 -12.80
N SER A 654 -21.49 -70.52 -13.24
CA SER A 654 -20.30 -69.65 -13.05
C SER A 654 -20.53 -68.27 -13.75
N ALA A 655 -20.12 -67.13 -13.18
CA ALA A 655 -20.06 -65.84 -13.91
C ALA A 655 -19.08 -64.82 -13.29
N ASP A 656 -18.54 -63.91 -14.10
CA ASP A 656 -17.47 -62.94 -13.77
C ASP A 656 -17.94 -61.47 -14.04
N PRO A 657 -17.15 -60.42 -14.42
CA PRO A 657 -17.00 -59.28 -13.50
C PRO A 657 -17.35 -57.87 -14.05
N SER A 658 -17.25 -56.90 -13.14
CA SER A 658 -16.79 -55.51 -13.39
C SER A 658 -17.69 -54.50 -14.14
N ARG A 659 -18.01 -53.39 -13.45
CA ARG A 659 -17.64 -52.03 -13.91
C ARG A 659 -17.80 -50.97 -12.81
N SER A 660 -17.19 -49.81 -13.03
CA SER A 660 -17.17 -48.62 -12.16
C SER A 660 -17.88 -47.42 -12.85
N PRO A 661 -17.71 -46.16 -12.38
CA PRO A 661 -18.55 -45.45 -11.41
C PRO A 661 -19.30 -44.24 -12.02
N LEU A 662 -20.05 -43.43 -11.24
CA LEU A 662 -20.02 -41.93 -11.23
C LEU A 662 -21.24 -41.19 -10.59
N ARG A 663 -20.95 -40.40 -9.53
CA ARG A 663 -21.26 -38.96 -9.31
C ARG A 663 -22.69 -38.42 -9.01
N LYS A 664 -22.69 -37.31 -8.21
CA LYS A 664 -23.80 -36.42 -7.77
C LYS A 664 -24.76 -37.07 -6.75
N GLY A 665 -25.35 -36.39 -5.77
CA GLY A 665 -25.58 -34.94 -5.53
C GLY A 665 -27.11 -34.66 -5.59
N THR A 666 -27.73 -33.81 -4.76
CA THR A 666 -27.28 -32.76 -3.81
C THR A 666 -28.28 -32.62 -2.63
N ASP A 667 -28.14 -31.58 -1.80
CA ASP A 667 -29.19 -30.98 -0.93
C ASP A 667 -29.70 -31.78 0.29
N THR A 668 -29.34 -31.43 1.55
CA THR A 668 -29.74 -30.28 2.40
C THR A 668 -31.14 -30.41 3.05
N VAL A 669 -31.20 -30.31 4.40
CA VAL A 669 -32.15 -29.50 5.21
C VAL A 669 -31.96 -29.77 6.72
N TYR A 670 -31.75 -28.69 7.47
CA TYR A 670 -31.94 -28.37 8.89
C TYR A 670 -32.20 -29.45 9.98
N SER A 671 -31.50 -29.26 11.10
CA SER A 671 -32.10 -29.26 12.46
C SER A 671 -31.43 -28.19 13.33
N GLU A 672 -32.19 -27.23 13.88
CA GLU A 672 -31.70 -26.17 14.76
C GLU A 672 -31.81 -26.55 16.26
N LEU A 673 -31.41 -25.60 17.14
CA LEU A 673 -31.81 -25.45 18.56
C LEU A 673 -31.13 -26.38 19.59
N GLN A 674 -30.73 -25.92 20.79
CA GLN A 674 -30.60 -24.55 21.32
C GLN A 674 -29.63 -24.54 22.51
N ASN A 675 -28.89 -23.44 22.73
CA ASN A 675 -28.12 -23.19 23.96
C ASN A 675 -28.84 -22.20 24.89
N SER A 676 -28.59 -22.32 26.19
CA SER A 676 -29.10 -21.47 27.28
C SER A 676 -27.94 -21.01 28.20
N PRO A 677 -28.09 -19.97 29.05
CA PRO A 677 -27.19 -18.82 28.91
C PRO A 677 -26.57 -18.32 30.24
N HIS A 678 -26.16 -17.04 30.22
CA HIS A 678 -25.55 -16.21 31.29
C HIS A 678 -24.00 -16.27 31.36
N GLY A 679 -23.28 -15.15 31.54
CA GLY A 679 -23.72 -13.76 31.77
C GLY A 679 -22.79 -12.69 31.17
N ALA A 680 -23.21 -11.43 31.26
CA ALA A 680 -22.51 -10.22 30.76
C ALA A 680 -21.37 -9.78 31.73
N ALA A 681 -20.52 -8.77 31.44
CA ALA A 681 -20.57 -7.69 30.43
C ALA A 681 -19.12 -7.26 30.03
N ASP A 682 -18.82 -6.22 29.24
CA ASP A 682 -19.64 -5.14 28.65
C ASP A 682 -19.00 -4.55 27.35
N HIS A 683 -19.58 -3.48 26.80
CA HIS A 683 -19.09 -2.63 25.71
C HIS A 683 -17.87 -1.75 26.12
N HIS A 684 -17.07 -1.13 25.24
CA HIS A 684 -17.29 -0.34 24.00
C HIS A 684 -15.98 -0.29 23.15
N ASP A 685 -15.88 0.11 21.88
CA ASP A 685 -16.81 0.30 20.74
C ASP A 685 -15.98 0.32 19.41
N TYR A 686 -16.60 0.51 18.25
CA TYR A 686 -16.02 0.33 16.90
C TYR A 686 -15.41 1.60 16.25
N GLY A 687 -14.36 1.39 15.45
CA GLY A 687 -13.95 2.29 14.36
C GLY A 687 -13.01 3.46 14.74
N SER A 688 -12.37 4.14 13.78
CA SER A 688 -12.38 3.95 12.31
C SER A 688 -11.07 4.46 11.67
N VAL A 689 -10.76 3.98 10.46
CA VAL A 689 -9.56 4.40 9.69
C VAL A 689 -9.87 5.67 8.88
N LYS A 690 -8.94 6.62 8.86
CA LYS A 690 -8.92 7.74 7.90
C LYS A 690 -7.52 7.98 7.33
N TYR A 691 -7.43 7.92 6.01
CA TYR A 691 -6.39 8.64 5.24
C TYR A 691 -6.86 10.08 5.01
N VAL A 692 -5.91 11.03 4.99
CA VAL A 692 -6.04 12.34 4.33
C VAL A 692 -4.71 12.63 3.63
N ASP A 693 -4.76 13.30 2.49
CA ASP A 693 -3.68 13.40 1.50
C ASP A 693 -2.92 14.75 1.56
N LEU A 694 -1.86 14.88 0.77
CA LEU A 694 -0.97 16.05 0.68
C LEU A 694 -1.46 17.11 -0.32
N SER A 695 -1.63 18.36 0.14
CA SER A 695 -1.47 19.65 -0.59
C SER A 695 -1.73 20.80 0.40
N GLY A 696 -1.11 21.98 0.35
CA GLY A 696 -0.02 22.46 -0.50
C GLY A 696 -0.33 23.75 -1.25
N ASP A 697 -0.18 24.93 -0.62
CA ASP A 697 0.20 26.17 -1.33
C ASP A 697 0.65 27.34 -0.42
N GLN A 698 0.99 28.49 -1.02
CA GLN A 698 1.95 29.49 -0.54
C GLN A 698 1.41 30.70 0.28
N GLN A 699 2.18 31.12 1.31
CA GLN A 699 2.70 32.49 1.64
C GLN A 699 1.83 33.78 1.49
N PRO A 700 2.29 34.95 2.02
CA PRO A 700 2.87 35.27 3.34
C PRO A 700 2.24 36.53 3.99
N GLY A 701 2.51 36.84 5.28
CA GLY A 701 2.11 38.16 5.83
C GLY A 701 2.39 38.49 7.31
N ILE A 702 3.45 39.29 7.55
CA ILE A 702 3.56 40.42 8.50
C ILE A 702 2.92 40.30 9.91
N THR A 703 3.80 40.12 10.89
CA THR A 703 3.94 40.90 12.15
C THR A 703 2.73 41.60 12.77
N GLN A 704 2.35 41.18 13.99
CA GLN A 704 1.99 42.13 15.04
C GLN A 704 2.30 41.59 16.46
N HIS A 705 3.06 42.35 17.25
CA HIS A 705 3.21 42.13 18.69
C HIS A 705 2.08 42.87 19.42
N CYS A 706 1.40 42.19 20.35
CA CYS A 706 0.63 42.84 21.39
C CYS A 706 1.15 42.38 22.76
N THR A 707 1.44 43.34 23.63
CA THR A 707 1.75 43.14 25.04
C THR A 707 0.46 43.19 25.86
N GLU A 708 0.37 42.40 26.93
CA GLU A 708 0.14 42.87 28.31
C GLU A 708 -0.25 41.70 29.24
N ALA A 709 0.35 41.68 30.45
CA ALA A 709 -0.31 41.42 31.73
C ALA A 709 0.73 40.99 32.79
N ASN A 710 0.91 41.85 33.78
CA ASN A 710 1.80 41.71 34.93
C ASN A 710 1.68 40.37 35.67
N ASN A 711 2.80 39.86 36.20
CA ASN A 711 2.92 39.84 37.66
C ASN A 711 4.37 39.96 38.13
N TYR A 712 4.56 40.47 39.35
CA TYR A 712 5.88 40.81 39.89
C TYR A 712 6.38 39.72 40.87
N SER A 713 7.70 39.53 40.87
CA SER A 713 8.56 38.92 41.91
C SER A 713 7.95 38.06 43.04
N ASP A 714 8.57 36.90 43.28
CA ASP A 714 9.05 36.61 44.64
C ASP A 714 10.37 35.81 44.63
N LEU A 715 11.11 35.82 45.75
CA LEU A 715 12.41 35.16 45.93
C LEU A 715 12.31 33.95 46.89
N PRO A 716 13.26 32.99 46.87
CA PRO A 716 13.05 31.67 47.46
C PRO A 716 13.58 31.46 48.90
N MET A 717 13.13 30.35 49.50
CA MET A 717 13.69 29.64 50.67
C MET A 717 13.45 30.26 52.06
N PRO A 718 13.44 29.46 53.17
CA PRO A 718 14.08 28.15 53.31
C PRO A 718 13.24 26.95 53.84
N VAL A 719 13.75 25.75 53.52
CA VAL A 719 13.91 24.52 54.35
C VAL A 719 12.85 24.20 55.42
N ASP A 720 12.10 23.12 55.20
CA ASP A 720 12.31 21.80 55.84
C ASP A 720 12.00 20.67 54.83
#